data_AF-A0A0A0NXE0-F1
#
_entry.id   AF-A0A0A0NXE0-F1
#
_cell.length_a   1.000
_cell.length_b   1.000
_cell.length_c   1.000
_cell.angle_alpha   90.00
_cell.angle_beta   90.00
_cell.angle_gamma   90.00
#
_symmetry.space_group_name_H-M   'P 1'
#
loop_
_entity.id
_entity.type
_entity.pdbx_description
1 polymer ?
#
loop_
_entity_poly.entity_id
_entity_poly.type
_entity_poly.pdbx_seq_one_letter_code
_entity_poly.pdbx_strand_id
1 'polypeptide(L)'
;MRFNVLGPLQVVSDGAILPMGGPKKRAVLGYLLVHANEVVATSQMIKVIWPQGAPSTARKMLQNTVSWIRSLLAEHDLATSCALLTHSPGYLLRVDESMVDLLRFERLTRIGREALADGRRAEATRTLREALDLWRGPALEDLTDTGITWPRLVALQEKRLTTLEDYLEAEIAVGHHHEQVAELDQLVAAEPHRERACRLLMIALYRCGRQVDALRAYQRTRKVLMDDLALEPTRELRELETRILAHDVSLHPAGEPELRLTIPGAAHVRPEPMTVETVPDRVSAARRAGGEPVAPPPRPTASTGERKLVSILTTSFDLGHEVDPEDVDDLLADLAAAVRAEAELAGGTVVCCTGSAVQAVFGVPRTGEQDMLTAVRTALVVRDRFAAREDVGPLTVAVRLSVNTEEILIKTHGVAPLVVSPAIDTCLRRVWSLLPDTVWICEATRRSGGADLIHDPVPYSSPTGPPLWRATGLRGDPPYHVDIPRPPLVDRDHDLMILQEHLDLVVRRGRGRILTLVGEAGMGKSRLVLELARLIRRSPDRAKVLRTGTVHGLRTATADPLTALVASWAGLSHGCTPEEAEAEVTAAVSGLLGEGSAARSLTRGLLPLFVPGGRVRGGPDDGAVHAAVVDLLTQIAGELPVVLVVEDLHAADDDLLRFLGLLAGRVAAIPLLLISTARPQLASRRVCSRASTTMTLDRLTDAAVRELWASVLRREEEGDGAGLTPELFDRIGGNPMFAIEFARQRLHEPDGAPEGRLPARIYRVVAARLDRLEPEEKEVLKEATLVSGPIVPDTVAALGCRTVEVVRGCLDELTRRHLLVRELDGRGYTFAHPVIRDVAHAQLPKATRSGADRRAGALRAG
;
A
#
# COMPACT_ATOMS: atom_id res chain seq x y z
N MET A 1 36.57 -37.12 4.22
CA MET A 1 35.37 -36.45 4.75
C MET A 1 35.25 -35.04 4.15
N ARG A 2 34.04 -34.50 3.95
CA ARG A 2 33.77 -33.15 3.43
C ARG A 2 32.63 -32.51 4.23
N PHE A 3 32.71 -31.19 4.40
CA PHE A 3 31.71 -30.37 5.06
C PHE A 3 31.05 -29.47 4.04
N ASN A 4 29.73 -29.57 3.92
CA ASN A 4 28.97 -28.75 3.00
C ASN A 4 28.07 -27.79 3.79
N VAL A 5 28.37 -26.49 3.73
CA VAL A 5 27.66 -25.40 4.42
C VAL A 5 26.91 -24.46 3.47
N LEU A 6 27.14 -24.55 2.16
CA LEU A 6 26.44 -23.78 1.13
C LEU A 6 25.11 -24.45 0.76
N GLY A 7 24.20 -24.49 1.73
CA GLY A 7 22.97 -25.27 1.73
C GLY A 7 22.73 -25.86 3.13
N PRO A 8 21.82 -26.82 3.29
CA PRO A 8 21.71 -27.58 4.54
C PRO A 8 23.06 -28.19 4.94
N LEU A 9 23.40 -28.08 6.23
CA LEU A 9 24.65 -28.59 6.78
C LEU A 9 24.75 -30.09 6.55
N GLN A 10 25.72 -30.51 5.75
CA GLN A 10 26.00 -31.92 5.49
C GLN A 10 27.45 -32.23 5.82
N VAL A 11 27.64 -33.39 6.43
CA VAL A 11 28.95 -33.94 6.71
C VAL A 11 29.03 -35.26 5.97
N VAL A 12 29.91 -35.34 4.98
CA VAL A 12 30.01 -36.49 4.08
C VAL A 12 31.31 -37.22 4.36
N SER A 13 31.26 -38.52 4.66
CA SER A 13 32.44 -39.37 4.78
C SER A 13 32.26 -40.61 3.92
N ASP A 14 33.28 -40.98 3.15
CA ASP A 14 33.25 -42.12 2.21
C ASP A 14 32.02 -42.16 1.28
N GLY A 15 31.53 -40.98 0.89
CA GLY A 15 30.35 -40.82 0.03
C GLY A 15 29.00 -40.86 0.75
N ALA A 16 28.95 -41.16 2.05
CA ALA A 16 27.73 -41.19 2.85
C ALA A 16 27.56 -39.93 3.72
N ILE A 17 26.32 -39.45 3.86
CA ILE A 17 25.99 -38.35 4.77
C ILE A 17 25.91 -38.91 6.19
N LEU A 18 26.71 -38.36 7.10
CA LEU A 18 26.70 -38.77 8.51
C LEU A 18 25.51 -38.15 9.25
N PRO A 19 24.80 -38.94 10.09
CA PRO A 19 23.70 -38.43 10.90
C PRO A 19 24.26 -37.49 11.96
N MET A 20 23.98 -36.20 11.77
CA MET A 20 24.29 -35.18 12.76
C MET A 20 23.21 -35.22 13.86
N GLY A 21 23.61 -35.10 15.13
CA GLY A 21 22.65 -35.01 16.24
C GLY A 21 21.82 -33.72 16.21
N GLY A 22 21.13 -33.42 17.33
CA GLY A 22 20.16 -32.33 17.42
C GLY A 22 20.67 -30.93 16.97
N PRO A 23 19.74 -29.98 16.75
CA PRO A 23 20.00 -28.71 16.05
C PRO A 23 21.12 -27.86 16.67
N LYS A 24 21.30 -27.93 18.00
CA LYS A 24 22.39 -27.21 18.68
C LYS A 24 23.78 -27.75 18.34
N LYS A 25 23.94 -29.06 18.12
CA LYS A 25 25.23 -29.64 17.67
C LYS A 25 25.57 -29.18 16.26
N ARG A 26 24.57 -29.19 15.38
CA ARG A 26 24.65 -28.68 14.01
C ARG A 26 25.01 -27.19 14.00
N ALA A 27 24.38 -26.38 14.85
CA ALA A 27 24.67 -24.96 14.98
C ALA A 27 26.12 -24.67 15.39
N VAL A 28 26.66 -25.39 16.38
CA VAL A 28 28.07 -25.25 16.80
C VAL A 28 29.02 -25.57 15.64
N LEU A 29 28.82 -26.70 14.96
CA LEU A 29 29.69 -27.10 13.85
C LEU A 29 29.57 -26.14 12.66
N GLY A 30 28.34 -25.77 12.28
CA GLY A 30 28.10 -24.81 11.21
C GLY A 30 28.74 -23.45 11.49
N TYR A 31 28.66 -22.96 12.75
CA TYR A 31 29.31 -21.71 13.15
C TYR A 31 30.84 -21.80 13.04
N LEU A 32 31.44 -22.91 13.49
CA LEU A 32 32.88 -23.13 13.38
C LEU A 32 33.35 -23.29 11.94
N LEU A 33 32.56 -23.91 11.06
CA LEU A 33 32.88 -24.08 9.64
C LEU A 33 32.78 -22.78 8.85
N VAL A 34 31.80 -21.93 9.17
CA VAL A 34 31.69 -20.57 8.58
C VAL A 34 32.85 -19.66 9.02
N HIS A 35 33.45 -19.95 10.18
CA HIS A 35 34.66 -19.34 10.72
C HIS A 35 35.87 -20.29 10.65
N ALA A 36 35.92 -21.14 9.63
CA ALA A 36 37.03 -22.06 9.43
C ALA A 36 38.36 -21.30 9.41
N ASN A 37 39.37 -21.86 10.09
CA ASN A 37 40.70 -21.27 10.25
C ASN A 37 40.75 -19.94 11.03
N GLU A 38 39.65 -19.53 11.70
CA GLU A 38 39.59 -18.39 12.62
C GLU A 38 39.35 -18.81 14.08
N VAL A 39 39.86 -18.04 15.04
CA VAL A 39 39.59 -18.28 16.47
C VAL A 39 38.22 -17.70 16.84
N VAL A 40 37.33 -18.53 17.34
CA VAL A 40 35.99 -18.15 17.77
C VAL A 40 35.88 -18.17 19.30
N ALA A 41 35.47 -17.05 19.89
CA ALA A 41 35.29 -16.94 21.33
C ALA A 41 34.10 -17.78 21.85
N THR A 42 34.26 -18.41 23.02
CA THR A 42 33.20 -19.20 23.66
C THR A 42 31.95 -18.37 23.94
N SER A 43 32.12 -17.13 24.40
CA SER A 43 31.03 -16.19 24.67
C SER A 43 30.21 -15.85 23.42
N GLN A 44 30.89 -15.67 22.29
CA GLN A 44 30.27 -15.37 21.00
C GLN A 44 29.44 -16.55 20.48
N MET A 45 29.98 -17.77 20.56
CA MET A 45 29.24 -18.98 20.19
C MET A 45 27.98 -19.16 21.04
N ILE A 46 28.09 -19.00 22.37
CA ILE A 46 26.92 -19.10 23.26
C ILE A 46 25.86 -18.06 22.88
N LYS A 47 26.25 -16.82 22.62
CA LYS A 47 25.32 -15.74 22.24
C LYS A 47 24.55 -16.08 20.95
N VAL A 48 25.25 -16.60 19.94
CA VAL A 48 24.63 -16.89 18.63
C VAL A 48 23.77 -18.16 18.67
N ILE A 49 24.20 -19.18 19.40
CA ILE A 49 23.47 -20.46 19.47
C ILE A 49 22.20 -20.34 20.33
N TRP A 50 22.18 -19.44 21.31
CA TRP A 50 21.03 -19.19 22.18
C TRP A 50 20.60 -17.70 22.13
N PRO A 51 19.96 -17.26 21.04
CA PRO A 51 19.59 -15.85 20.85
C PRO A 51 18.55 -15.36 21.86
N GLN A 52 17.69 -16.24 22.38
CA GLN A 52 16.63 -15.94 23.36
C GLN A 52 17.09 -16.07 24.82
N GLY A 53 18.40 -16.09 25.07
CA GLY A 53 18.99 -16.28 26.39
C GLY A 53 19.57 -17.68 26.57
N ALA A 54 20.83 -17.72 27.00
CA ALA A 54 21.55 -18.97 27.21
C ALA A 54 21.18 -19.60 28.57
N PRO A 55 20.88 -20.91 28.65
CA PRO A 55 20.68 -21.57 29.92
C PRO A 55 21.97 -21.59 30.74
N SER A 56 21.87 -21.74 32.07
CA SER A 56 23.04 -21.86 32.96
C SER A 56 23.99 -23.01 32.56
N THR A 57 23.47 -24.02 31.85
CA THR A 57 24.22 -25.17 31.34
C THR A 57 24.85 -24.96 29.95
N ALA A 58 24.67 -23.80 29.30
CA ALA A 58 25.11 -23.57 27.91
C ALA A 58 26.60 -23.84 27.69
N ARG A 59 27.47 -23.40 28.61
CA ARG A 59 28.92 -23.65 28.53
C ARG A 59 29.24 -25.15 28.56
N LYS A 60 28.55 -25.92 29.40
CA LYS A 60 28.70 -27.39 29.49
C LYS A 60 28.18 -28.07 28.23
N MET A 61 27.04 -27.63 27.69
CA MET A 61 26.49 -28.13 26.42
C MET A 61 27.45 -27.88 25.25
N LEU A 62 28.11 -26.72 25.24
CA LEU A 62 29.11 -26.40 24.22
C LEU A 62 30.34 -27.30 24.33
N GLN A 63 30.90 -27.48 25.53
CA GLN A 63 32.03 -28.40 25.76
C GLN A 63 31.70 -29.84 25.34
N ASN A 64 30.49 -30.32 25.64
CA ASN A 64 30.02 -31.64 25.20
C ASN A 64 29.96 -31.74 23.68
N THR A 65 29.54 -30.68 23.00
CA THR A 65 29.48 -30.64 21.53
C THR A 65 30.88 -30.60 20.92
N VAL A 66 31.80 -29.82 21.48
CA VAL A 66 33.22 -29.78 21.05
C VAL A 66 33.87 -31.15 21.22
N SER A 67 33.62 -31.83 22.35
CA SER A 67 34.11 -33.19 22.58
C SER A 67 33.59 -34.16 21.51
N TRP A 68 32.30 -34.10 21.21
CA TRP A 68 31.69 -34.89 20.14
C TRP A 68 32.30 -34.60 18.76
N ILE A 69 32.55 -33.34 18.40
CA ILE A 69 33.22 -32.97 17.14
C ILE A 69 34.63 -33.57 17.10
N ARG A 70 35.38 -33.53 18.21
CA ARG A 70 36.73 -34.14 18.27
C ARG A 70 36.70 -35.65 18.06
N SER A 71 35.76 -36.35 18.69
CA SER A 71 35.57 -37.79 18.47
C SER A 71 35.26 -38.08 17.00
N LEU A 72 34.35 -37.32 16.39
CA LEU A 72 34.00 -37.44 14.98
C LEU A 72 35.21 -37.25 14.05
N LEU A 73 36.08 -36.26 14.33
CA LEU A 73 37.28 -36.01 13.54
C LEU A 73 38.36 -37.10 13.74
N ALA A 74 38.46 -37.67 14.94
CA ALA A 74 39.42 -38.73 15.26
C ALA A 74 39.01 -40.09 14.66
N GLU A 75 37.71 -40.41 14.65
CA GLU A 75 37.17 -41.65 14.07
C GLU A 75 37.47 -41.82 12.57
N HIS A 76 37.67 -40.70 11.86
CA HIS A 76 37.95 -40.68 10.41
C HIS A 76 39.41 -40.33 10.06
N ASP A 77 40.33 -40.38 11.02
CA ASP A 77 41.77 -40.10 10.87
C ASP A 77 42.11 -38.78 10.17
N LEU A 78 41.34 -37.72 10.46
CA LEU A 78 41.48 -36.42 9.79
C LEU A 78 42.44 -35.46 10.49
N ALA A 79 43.16 -35.90 11.51
CA ALA A 79 43.91 -35.02 12.42
C ALA A 79 44.92 -34.09 11.71
N THR A 80 45.43 -34.49 10.54
CA THR A 80 46.34 -33.70 9.70
C THR A 80 45.63 -32.66 8.81
N SER A 81 44.39 -32.91 8.41
CA SER A 81 43.63 -32.09 7.44
C SER A 81 42.47 -31.30 8.08
N CYS A 82 42.02 -31.69 9.28
CA CYS A 82 40.98 -31.02 10.05
C CYS A 82 41.17 -31.27 11.56
N ALA A 83 41.33 -30.21 12.36
CA ALA A 83 41.54 -30.30 13.79
C ALA A 83 40.82 -29.17 14.56
N LEU A 84 40.06 -29.54 15.59
CA LEU A 84 39.39 -28.59 16.49
C LEU A 84 40.25 -28.32 17.74
N LEU A 85 40.98 -27.20 17.70
CA LEU A 85 41.92 -26.78 18.74
C LEU A 85 41.24 -25.88 19.76
N THR A 86 41.60 -26.06 21.04
CA THR A 86 41.27 -25.07 22.07
C THR A 86 42.30 -23.95 21.98
N HIS A 87 41.85 -22.73 21.69
CA HIS A 87 42.70 -21.56 21.58
C HIS A 87 42.01 -20.38 22.28
N SER A 88 42.59 -19.84 23.34
CA SER A 88 41.99 -18.76 24.12
C SER A 88 41.60 -17.57 23.21
N PRO A 89 40.40 -16.97 23.35
CA PRO A 89 39.33 -17.22 24.34
C PRO A 89 38.25 -18.26 23.94
N GLY A 90 38.53 -19.18 23.01
CA GLY A 90 37.59 -20.24 22.63
C GLY A 90 38.19 -21.36 21.80
N TYR A 91 37.72 -21.52 20.56
CA TYR A 91 38.05 -22.67 19.70
C TYR A 91 38.41 -22.24 18.29
N LEU A 92 39.33 -22.99 17.67
CA LEU A 92 39.75 -22.83 16.28
C LEU A 92 39.52 -24.15 15.56
N LEU A 93 38.67 -24.15 14.52
CA LEU A 93 38.55 -25.28 13.61
C LEU A 93 39.53 -25.08 12.46
N ARG A 94 40.68 -25.73 12.53
CA ARG A 94 41.66 -25.74 11.43
C ARG A 94 41.22 -26.77 10.41
N VAL A 95 41.10 -26.39 9.15
CA VAL A 95 40.63 -27.28 8.08
C VAL A 95 41.22 -26.88 6.73
N ASP A 96 41.59 -27.89 5.94
CA ASP A 96 42.04 -27.71 4.56
C ASP A 96 40.93 -27.13 3.66
N GLU A 97 41.29 -26.26 2.72
CA GLU A 97 40.34 -25.57 1.84
C GLU A 97 39.51 -26.54 0.99
N SER A 98 40.02 -27.72 0.65
CA SER A 98 39.31 -28.71 -0.17
C SER A 98 38.21 -29.45 0.60
N MET A 99 38.21 -29.36 1.93
CA MET A 99 37.31 -30.10 2.81
C MET A 99 36.00 -29.35 3.07
N VAL A 100 35.95 -28.03 2.86
CA VAL A 100 34.76 -27.20 3.08
C VAL A 100 34.32 -26.54 1.79
N ASP A 101 33.08 -26.78 1.36
CA ASP A 101 32.53 -26.19 0.13
C ASP A 101 32.63 -24.65 0.10
N LEU A 102 32.47 -23.99 1.24
CA LEU A 102 32.66 -22.54 1.40
C LEU A 102 34.08 -22.09 1.04
N LEU A 103 35.11 -22.73 1.56
CA LEU A 103 36.51 -22.35 1.26
C LEU A 103 36.84 -22.61 -0.21
N ARG A 104 36.34 -23.73 -0.76
CA ARG A 104 36.48 -24.05 -2.18
C ARG A 104 35.77 -23.02 -3.06
N PHE A 105 34.57 -22.58 -2.68
CA PHE A 105 33.84 -21.50 -3.35
C PHE A 105 34.66 -20.21 -3.36
N GLU A 106 35.15 -19.77 -2.20
CA GLU A 106 35.95 -18.53 -2.10
C GLU A 106 37.21 -18.58 -2.97
N ARG A 107 37.89 -19.74 -3.01
CA ARG A 107 39.05 -19.96 -3.87
C ARG A 107 38.71 -19.91 -5.36
N LEU A 108 37.65 -20.60 -5.78
CA LEU A 108 37.20 -20.62 -7.18
C LEU A 108 36.73 -19.24 -7.63
N THR A 109 35.99 -18.51 -6.79
CA THR A 109 35.60 -17.12 -7.05
C THR A 109 36.83 -16.23 -7.27
N ARG A 110 37.88 -16.37 -6.44
CA ARG A 110 39.12 -15.61 -6.61
C ARG A 110 39.81 -15.92 -7.95
N ILE A 111 39.99 -17.21 -8.28
CA ILE A 111 40.61 -17.64 -9.55
C ILE A 111 39.78 -17.16 -10.75
N GLY A 112 38.46 -17.27 -10.67
CA GLY A 112 37.55 -16.82 -11.73
C GLY A 112 37.62 -15.31 -11.97
N ARG A 113 37.73 -14.50 -10.90
CA ARG A 113 37.92 -13.05 -11.00
C ARG A 113 39.27 -12.68 -11.61
N GLU A 114 40.34 -13.36 -11.21
CA GLU A 114 41.67 -13.17 -11.81
C GLU A 114 41.63 -13.49 -13.32
N ALA A 115 40.98 -14.59 -13.72
CA ALA A 115 40.78 -14.92 -15.12
C ALA A 115 39.94 -13.89 -15.88
N LEU A 116 38.89 -13.34 -15.26
CA LEU A 116 38.06 -12.30 -15.86
C LEU A 116 38.85 -11.00 -16.08
N ALA A 117 39.66 -10.60 -15.08
CA ALA A 117 40.53 -9.42 -15.16
C ALA A 117 41.60 -9.55 -16.25
N ASP A 118 42.15 -10.75 -16.43
CA ASP A 118 43.13 -11.05 -17.50
C ASP A 118 42.51 -11.22 -18.89
N GLY A 119 41.17 -11.06 -19.03
CA GLY A 119 40.46 -11.25 -20.29
C GLY A 119 40.33 -12.72 -20.72
N ARG A 120 40.67 -13.69 -19.88
CA ARG A 120 40.53 -15.14 -20.11
C ARG A 120 39.08 -15.59 -19.86
N ARG A 121 38.14 -15.00 -20.61
CA ARG A 121 36.68 -15.09 -20.38
C ARG A 121 36.14 -16.51 -20.29
N ALA A 122 36.54 -17.43 -21.17
CA ALA A 122 36.08 -18.81 -21.14
C ALA A 122 36.54 -19.58 -19.89
N GLU A 123 37.74 -19.28 -19.37
CA GLU A 123 38.24 -19.85 -18.13
C GLU A 123 37.52 -19.26 -16.91
N ALA A 124 37.25 -17.95 -16.94
CA ALA A 124 36.45 -17.27 -15.92
C ALA A 124 35.03 -17.87 -15.83
N THR A 125 34.32 -18.01 -16.96
CA THR A 125 33.00 -18.65 -17.02
C THR A 125 33.01 -20.02 -16.34
N ARG A 126 33.92 -20.91 -16.76
CA ARG A 126 33.99 -22.28 -16.26
C ARG A 126 34.27 -22.31 -14.75
N THR A 127 35.25 -21.54 -14.30
CA THR A 127 35.67 -21.52 -12.89
C THR A 127 34.58 -20.92 -11.99
N LEU A 128 33.91 -19.85 -12.43
CA LEU A 128 32.83 -19.22 -11.66
C LEU A 128 31.57 -20.08 -11.64
N ARG A 129 31.26 -20.80 -12.73
CA ARG A 129 30.19 -21.81 -12.74
C ARG A 129 30.47 -22.92 -11.74
N GLU A 130 31.68 -23.48 -11.75
CA GLU A 130 32.10 -24.49 -10.76
C GLU A 130 31.99 -23.98 -9.31
N ALA A 131 32.22 -22.68 -9.07
CA ALA A 131 32.02 -22.07 -7.76
C ALA A 131 30.53 -22.03 -7.37
N LEU A 132 29.66 -21.58 -8.28
CA LEU A 132 28.22 -21.45 -8.06
C LEU A 132 27.54 -22.82 -7.89
N ASP A 133 28.00 -23.86 -8.59
CA ASP A 133 27.49 -25.24 -8.49
C ASP A 133 27.70 -25.87 -7.09
N LEU A 134 28.58 -25.29 -6.26
CA LEU A 134 28.74 -25.72 -4.86
C LEU A 134 27.54 -25.34 -3.98
N TRP A 135 26.72 -24.37 -4.41
CA TRP A 135 25.55 -23.92 -3.68
C TRP A 135 24.35 -24.83 -3.93
N ARG A 136 23.87 -25.47 -2.86
CA ARG A 136 22.69 -26.37 -2.86
C ARG A 136 21.41 -25.69 -2.36
N GLY A 137 21.52 -24.45 -1.89
CA GLY A 137 20.44 -23.68 -1.27
C GLY A 137 21.00 -22.52 -0.43
N PRO A 138 20.17 -21.85 0.38
CA PRO A 138 20.65 -20.90 1.38
C PRO A 138 21.70 -21.53 2.32
N ALA A 139 22.76 -20.79 2.65
CA ALA A 139 23.81 -21.30 3.53
C ALA A 139 23.24 -21.65 4.91
N LEU A 140 23.46 -22.89 5.35
CA LEU A 140 22.95 -23.45 6.60
C LEU A 140 21.41 -23.34 6.75
N GLU A 141 20.68 -23.58 5.66
CA GLU A 141 19.20 -23.48 5.60
C GLU A 141 18.49 -24.20 6.76
N ASP A 142 18.96 -25.42 7.11
CA ASP A 142 18.40 -26.23 8.19
C ASP A 142 18.51 -25.58 9.58
N LEU A 143 19.44 -24.63 9.74
CA LEU A 143 19.62 -23.86 10.97
C LEU A 143 18.85 -22.55 10.93
N THR A 144 18.83 -21.87 9.78
CA THR A 144 18.07 -20.63 9.60
C THR A 144 16.57 -20.85 9.77
N ASP A 145 16.04 -21.99 9.31
CA ASP A 145 14.63 -22.37 9.50
C ASP A 145 14.26 -22.60 10.97
N THR A 146 15.25 -22.93 11.82
CA THR A 146 15.07 -23.09 13.27
C THR A 146 15.27 -21.79 14.05
N GLY A 147 15.42 -20.66 13.36
CA GLY A 147 15.59 -19.33 13.95
C GLY A 147 17.02 -18.98 14.35
N ILE A 148 18.02 -19.76 13.93
CA ILE A 148 19.44 -19.46 14.21
C ILE A 148 20.03 -18.74 13.00
N THR A 149 20.25 -17.43 13.10
CA THR A 149 20.88 -16.61 12.06
C THR A 149 21.95 -15.69 12.64
N TRP A 150 23.01 -15.41 11.87
CA TRP A 150 24.09 -14.51 12.28
C TRP A 150 24.68 -13.73 11.08
N PRO A 151 25.30 -12.55 11.30
CA PRO A 151 25.66 -11.62 10.21
C PRO A 151 26.53 -12.21 9.09
N ARG A 152 27.38 -13.19 9.42
CA ARG A 152 28.25 -13.84 8.43
C ARG A 152 27.46 -14.60 7.36
N LEU A 153 26.27 -15.14 7.66
CA LEU A 153 25.42 -15.82 6.67
C LEU A 153 24.88 -14.83 5.62
N VAL A 154 24.52 -13.62 6.04
CA VAL A 154 24.12 -12.53 5.12
C VAL A 154 25.31 -12.17 4.22
N ALA A 155 26.50 -11.99 4.79
CA ALA A 155 27.71 -11.72 4.00
C ALA A 155 28.06 -12.83 2.99
N LEU A 156 27.73 -14.09 3.30
CA LEU A 156 27.91 -15.20 2.36
C LEU A 156 26.91 -15.15 1.19
N GLN A 157 25.66 -14.78 1.45
CA GLN A 157 24.68 -14.56 0.38
C GLN A 157 25.10 -13.40 -0.53
N GLU A 158 25.58 -12.31 0.04
CA GLU A 158 26.14 -11.18 -0.74
C GLU A 158 27.31 -11.62 -1.62
N LYS A 159 28.24 -12.44 -1.09
CA LYS A 159 29.35 -13.02 -1.87
C LYS A 159 28.86 -13.90 -3.03
N ARG A 160 27.80 -14.69 -2.81
CA ARG A 160 27.18 -15.52 -3.86
C ARG A 160 26.67 -14.65 -5.00
N LEU A 161 25.89 -13.63 -4.68
CA LEU A 161 25.29 -12.73 -5.66
C LEU A 161 26.37 -11.97 -6.45
N THR A 162 27.43 -11.48 -5.79
CA THR A 162 28.55 -10.85 -6.52
C THR A 162 29.32 -11.84 -7.39
N THR A 163 29.47 -13.10 -6.98
CA THR A 163 30.08 -14.15 -7.83
C THR A 163 29.19 -14.47 -9.04
N LEU A 164 27.87 -14.45 -8.87
CA LEU A 164 26.91 -14.61 -9.95
C LEU A 164 27.02 -13.45 -10.96
N GLU A 165 27.15 -12.21 -10.49
CA GLU A 165 27.41 -11.06 -11.37
C GLU A 165 28.72 -11.21 -12.16
N ASP A 166 29.80 -11.68 -11.52
CA ASP A 166 31.08 -11.94 -12.19
C ASP A 166 30.93 -13.02 -13.29
N TYR A 167 30.15 -14.07 -12.99
CA TYR A 167 29.86 -15.14 -13.94
C TYR A 167 29.03 -14.65 -15.14
N LEU A 168 27.97 -13.88 -14.89
CA LEU A 168 27.11 -13.32 -15.94
C LEU A 168 27.87 -12.31 -16.80
N GLU A 169 28.78 -11.53 -16.21
CA GLU A 169 29.68 -10.65 -16.96
C GLU A 169 30.61 -11.45 -17.90
N ALA A 170 31.19 -12.55 -17.41
CA ALA A 170 32.00 -13.43 -18.24
C ALA A 170 31.19 -14.01 -19.42
N GLU A 171 29.96 -14.49 -19.18
CA GLU A 171 29.07 -15.04 -20.21
C GLU A 171 28.69 -14.01 -21.28
N ILE A 172 28.32 -12.79 -20.88
CA ILE A 172 28.03 -11.70 -21.81
C ILE A 172 29.26 -11.35 -22.65
N ALA A 173 30.47 -11.42 -22.06
CA ALA A 173 31.71 -11.10 -22.74
C ALA A 173 32.18 -12.20 -23.72
N VAL A 174 31.79 -13.46 -23.51
CA VAL A 174 31.99 -14.58 -24.47
C VAL A 174 30.98 -14.53 -25.62
N GLY A 175 29.86 -13.85 -25.43
CA GLY A 175 28.83 -13.65 -26.46
C GLY A 175 27.50 -14.34 -26.16
N HIS A 176 27.34 -15.00 -25.01
CA HIS A 176 26.09 -15.68 -24.63
C HIS A 176 25.02 -14.74 -24.06
N HIS A 177 25.05 -13.46 -24.45
CA HIS A 177 24.17 -12.42 -23.92
C HIS A 177 22.66 -12.75 -24.06
N HIS A 178 22.24 -13.42 -25.13
CA HIS A 178 20.85 -13.85 -25.32
C HIS A 178 20.39 -14.87 -24.28
N GLU A 179 21.24 -15.85 -23.95
CA GLU A 179 20.92 -16.92 -23.00
C GLU A 179 20.78 -16.39 -21.57
N GLN A 180 21.51 -15.31 -21.24
CA GLN A 180 21.56 -14.75 -19.89
C GLN A 180 20.47 -13.70 -19.58
N VAL A 181 19.68 -13.23 -20.56
CA VAL A 181 18.66 -12.19 -20.34
C VAL A 181 17.65 -12.59 -19.26
N ALA A 182 17.17 -13.84 -19.28
CA ALA A 182 16.16 -14.30 -18.35
C ALA A 182 16.69 -14.39 -16.91
N GLU A 183 17.91 -14.89 -16.73
CA GLU A 183 18.56 -14.98 -15.42
C GLU A 183 18.88 -13.59 -14.86
N LEU A 184 19.34 -12.67 -15.71
CA LEU A 184 19.59 -11.27 -15.34
C LEU A 184 18.32 -10.51 -14.96
N ASP A 185 17.21 -10.67 -15.69
CA ASP A 185 15.94 -10.00 -15.35
C ASP A 185 15.38 -10.55 -14.03
N GLN A 186 15.52 -11.86 -13.77
CA GLN A 186 15.18 -12.45 -12.47
C GLN A 186 16.05 -11.90 -11.34
N LEU A 187 17.36 -11.78 -11.55
CA LEU A 187 18.30 -11.24 -10.57
C LEU A 187 17.98 -9.77 -10.24
N VAL A 188 17.73 -8.94 -11.26
CA VAL A 188 17.38 -7.52 -11.06
C VAL A 188 16.00 -7.36 -10.41
N ALA A 189 15.04 -8.24 -10.70
CA ALA A 189 13.73 -8.22 -10.04
C ALA A 189 13.80 -8.68 -8.57
N ALA A 190 14.72 -9.59 -8.24
CA ALA A 190 14.94 -10.07 -6.88
C ALA A 190 15.75 -9.07 -6.04
N GLU A 191 16.79 -8.47 -6.64
CA GLU A 191 17.76 -7.59 -5.99
C GLU A 191 17.81 -6.22 -6.70
N PRO A 192 16.75 -5.40 -6.61
CA PRO A 192 16.58 -4.22 -7.46
C PRO A 192 17.56 -3.08 -7.14
N HIS A 193 18.22 -3.09 -5.97
CA HIS A 193 19.26 -2.13 -5.59
C HIS A 193 20.64 -2.48 -6.17
N ARG A 194 20.82 -3.65 -6.79
CA ARG A 194 22.09 -4.07 -7.39
C ARG A 194 22.27 -3.48 -8.79
N GLU A 195 22.81 -2.26 -8.82
CA GLU A 195 23.07 -1.52 -10.06
C GLU A 195 23.96 -2.26 -11.07
N ARG A 196 24.91 -3.07 -10.60
CA ARG A 196 25.77 -3.90 -11.48
C ARG A 196 24.95 -4.93 -12.24
N ALA A 197 23.99 -5.61 -11.60
CA ALA A 197 23.09 -6.55 -12.27
C ALA A 197 22.23 -5.84 -13.33
N CYS A 198 21.70 -4.65 -13.02
CA CYS A 198 20.97 -3.83 -13.99
C CYS A 198 21.85 -3.45 -15.19
N ARG A 199 23.09 -3.02 -14.93
CA ARG A 199 24.07 -2.71 -15.98
C ARG A 199 24.30 -3.91 -16.93
N LEU A 200 24.48 -5.10 -16.39
CA LEU A 200 24.66 -6.33 -17.18
C LEU A 200 23.39 -6.67 -18.00
N LEU A 201 22.20 -6.54 -17.40
CA LEU A 201 20.92 -6.73 -18.08
C LEU A 201 20.74 -5.74 -19.24
N MET A 202 21.05 -4.46 -19.03
CA MET A 202 20.99 -3.42 -20.06
C MET A 202 21.91 -3.74 -21.24
N ILE A 203 23.15 -4.17 -20.98
CA ILE A 203 24.09 -4.57 -22.03
C ILE A 203 23.56 -5.79 -22.79
N ALA A 204 23.08 -6.81 -22.08
CA ALA A 204 22.56 -8.02 -22.71
C ALA A 204 21.34 -7.74 -23.60
N LEU A 205 20.37 -6.96 -23.10
CA LEU A 205 19.18 -6.54 -23.85
C LEU A 205 19.54 -5.69 -25.06
N TYR A 206 20.45 -4.72 -24.91
CA TYR A 206 20.91 -3.89 -26.03
C TYR A 206 21.55 -4.73 -27.14
N ARG A 207 22.43 -5.66 -26.78
CA ARG A 207 23.07 -6.58 -27.75
C ARG A 207 22.08 -7.53 -28.43
N CYS A 208 20.95 -7.84 -27.79
CA CYS A 208 19.84 -8.58 -28.41
C CYS A 208 18.97 -7.70 -29.34
N GLY A 209 19.32 -6.44 -29.58
CA GLY A 209 18.48 -5.49 -30.33
C GLY A 209 17.27 -4.95 -29.56
N ARG A 210 17.18 -5.23 -28.25
CA ARG A 210 16.06 -4.85 -27.38
C ARG A 210 16.35 -3.56 -26.61
N GLN A 211 16.67 -2.49 -27.34
CA GLN A 211 17.04 -1.18 -26.77
C GLN A 211 15.98 -0.63 -25.81
N VAL A 212 14.70 -0.68 -26.18
CA VAL A 212 13.59 -0.21 -25.35
C VAL A 212 13.53 -0.94 -24.01
N ASP A 213 13.75 -2.26 -24.02
CA ASP A 213 13.75 -3.05 -22.79
C ASP A 213 14.98 -2.75 -21.92
N ALA A 214 16.14 -2.48 -22.53
CA ALA A 214 17.33 -2.04 -21.80
C ALA A 214 17.08 -0.70 -21.08
N LEU A 215 16.50 0.28 -21.76
CA LEU A 215 16.14 1.57 -21.14
C LEU A 215 15.02 1.40 -20.09
N ARG A 216 14.08 0.47 -20.30
CA ARG A 216 13.06 0.14 -19.29
C ARG A 216 13.69 -0.51 -18.05
N ALA A 217 14.71 -1.36 -18.19
CA ALA A 217 15.44 -1.92 -17.06
C ALA A 217 16.12 -0.81 -16.24
N TYR A 218 16.79 0.14 -16.90
CA TYR A 218 17.35 1.33 -16.25
C TYR A 218 16.29 2.12 -15.47
N GLN A 219 15.17 2.48 -16.13
CA GLN A 219 14.13 3.28 -15.49
C GLN A 219 13.48 2.55 -14.31
N ARG A 220 13.33 1.22 -14.39
CA ARG A 220 12.87 0.38 -13.26
C ARG A 220 13.85 0.48 -12.09
N THR A 221 15.14 0.25 -12.32
CA THR A 221 16.16 0.32 -11.25
C THR A 221 16.31 1.74 -10.68
N ARG A 222 16.34 2.77 -11.52
CA ARG A 222 16.36 4.17 -11.09
C ARG A 222 15.18 4.50 -10.19
N LYS A 223 13.98 4.09 -10.58
CA LYS A 223 12.78 4.29 -9.77
C LYS A 223 12.92 3.63 -8.40
N VAL A 224 13.36 2.37 -8.35
CA VAL A 224 13.52 1.67 -7.06
C VAL A 224 14.60 2.31 -6.18
N LEU A 225 15.75 2.71 -6.73
CA LEU A 225 16.80 3.41 -5.96
C LEU A 225 16.32 4.77 -5.41
N MET A 226 15.53 5.49 -6.19
CA MET A 226 14.95 6.77 -5.78
C MET A 226 13.83 6.60 -4.75
N ASP A 227 12.98 5.59 -4.91
CA ASP A 227 11.86 5.30 -4.02
C ASP A 227 12.36 4.77 -2.66
N ASP A 228 13.28 3.81 -2.67
CA ASP A 228 13.70 3.10 -1.46
C ASP A 228 14.90 3.75 -0.74
N LEU A 229 15.84 4.34 -1.49
CA LEU A 229 17.11 4.85 -0.95
C LEU A 229 17.30 6.36 -1.17
N ALA A 230 16.43 7.01 -1.96
CA ALA A 230 16.58 8.40 -2.40
C ALA A 230 17.94 8.67 -3.08
N LEU A 231 18.47 7.68 -3.80
CA LEU A 231 19.74 7.78 -4.51
C LEU A 231 19.50 7.76 -6.02
N GLU A 232 20.16 8.67 -6.74
CA GLU A 232 20.25 8.58 -8.19
C GLU A 232 21.21 7.44 -8.59
N PRO A 233 21.00 6.79 -9.75
CA PRO A 233 21.89 5.76 -10.24
C PRO A 233 23.34 6.25 -10.31
N THR A 234 24.25 5.33 -10.03
CA THR A 234 25.69 5.51 -10.17
C THR A 234 26.04 6.07 -11.54
N ARG A 235 27.17 6.78 -11.57
CA ARG A 235 27.71 7.38 -12.79
C ARG A 235 27.83 6.35 -13.92
N GLU A 236 28.29 5.13 -13.62
CA GLU A 236 28.44 4.06 -14.60
C GLU A 236 27.12 3.68 -15.28
N LEU A 237 26.04 3.61 -14.51
CA LEU A 237 24.72 3.22 -15.01
C LEU A 237 24.08 4.34 -15.86
N ARG A 238 24.27 5.61 -15.46
CA ARG A 238 23.85 6.80 -16.23
C ARG A 238 24.64 6.98 -17.53
N GLU A 239 25.94 6.71 -17.51
CA GLU A 239 26.77 6.71 -18.72
C GLU A 239 26.37 5.60 -19.69
N LEU A 240 25.94 4.44 -19.19
CA LEU A 240 25.42 3.37 -20.05
C LEU A 240 24.09 3.76 -20.70
N GLU A 241 23.16 4.39 -19.98
CA GLU A 241 21.92 4.93 -20.56
C GLU A 241 22.23 5.90 -21.71
N THR A 242 23.14 6.85 -21.48
CA THR A 242 23.56 7.82 -22.50
C THR A 242 24.17 7.13 -23.73
N ARG A 243 25.03 6.13 -23.54
CA ARG A 243 25.64 5.37 -24.65
C ARG A 243 24.63 4.54 -25.43
N ILE A 244 23.63 3.96 -24.76
CA ILE A 244 22.54 3.22 -25.40
C ILE A 244 21.65 4.15 -26.22
N LEU A 245 21.35 5.36 -25.73
CA LEU A 245 20.59 6.37 -26.47
C LEU A 245 21.37 6.90 -27.69
N ALA A 246 22.69 7.00 -27.58
CA ALA A 246 23.57 7.45 -28.65
C ALA A 246 23.97 6.36 -29.66
N HIS A 247 23.50 5.12 -29.49
CA HIS A 247 23.92 3.96 -30.29
C HIS A 247 25.45 3.78 -30.37
N ASP A 248 26.13 3.94 -29.23
CA ASP A 248 27.60 3.93 -29.17
C ASP A 248 28.18 2.58 -29.63
N VAL A 249 29.14 2.65 -30.57
CA VAL A 249 29.78 1.48 -31.18
C VAL A 249 30.52 0.61 -30.16
N SER A 250 30.98 1.21 -29.05
CA SER A 250 31.66 0.50 -27.95
C SER A 250 30.78 -0.53 -27.22
N LEU A 251 29.45 -0.49 -27.43
CA LEU A 251 28.50 -1.45 -26.83
C LEU A 251 28.35 -2.74 -27.65
N HIS A 252 28.79 -2.76 -28.91
CA HIS A 252 28.74 -3.96 -29.74
C HIS A 252 29.69 -5.05 -29.23
N PRO A 253 29.37 -6.34 -29.45
CA PRO A 253 30.28 -7.42 -29.11
C PRO A 253 31.60 -7.24 -29.86
N ALA A 254 32.73 -7.34 -29.13
CA ALA A 254 34.05 -7.33 -29.74
C ALA A 254 34.23 -8.61 -30.57
N GLY A 255 33.93 -8.54 -31.87
CA GLY A 255 34.00 -9.69 -32.77
C GLY A 255 33.29 -9.58 -34.12
N GLU A 256 32.43 -8.57 -34.35
CA GLU A 256 31.83 -8.37 -35.69
C GLU A 256 32.70 -7.45 -36.56
N PRO A 257 33.13 -7.90 -37.77
CA PRO A 257 33.84 -7.03 -38.70
C PRO A 257 32.84 -6.01 -39.29
N GLU A 258 33.09 -4.72 -39.05
CA GLU A 258 32.33 -3.62 -39.67
C GLU A 258 32.35 -3.75 -41.21
N LEU A 259 31.20 -4.10 -41.79
CA LEU A 259 30.90 -3.84 -43.20
C LEU A 259 30.76 -2.32 -43.38
N ARG A 260 31.87 -1.66 -43.69
CA ARG A 260 31.90 -0.25 -44.07
C ARG A 260 31.25 -0.05 -45.43
N LEU A 261 29.98 0.35 -45.44
CA LEU A 261 29.36 0.98 -46.61
C LEU A 261 29.92 2.41 -46.75
N THR A 262 30.80 2.60 -47.73
CA THR A 262 31.30 3.92 -48.12
C THR A 262 30.23 4.60 -48.97
N ILE A 263 29.61 5.65 -48.44
CA ILE A 263 28.81 6.59 -49.23
C ILE A 263 29.74 7.74 -49.65
N PRO A 264 30.04 7.93 -50.95
CA PRO A 264 30.82 9.08 -51.41
C PRO A 264 29.93 10.33 -51.39
N GLY A 265 30.31 11.33 -50.60
CA GLY A 265 29.79 12.69 -50.72
C GLY A 265 28.87 13.14 -49.58
N ALA A 266 29.47 13.47 -48.43
CA ALA A 266 28.93 14.48 -47.52
C ALA A 266 30.11 15.15 -46.81
N ALA A 267 30.48 16.34 -47.29
CA ALA A 267 31.53 17.15 -46.70
C ALA A 267 31.10 17.62 -45.30
N HIS A 268 31.91 17.27 -44.29
CA HIS A 268 31.80 17.82 -42.95
C HIS A 268 32.05 19.32 -42.96
N VAL A 269 31.04 20.11 -42.61
CA VAL A 269 31.21 21.50 -42.14
C VAL A 269 31.58 21.43 -40.66
N ARG A 270 32.79 21.87 -40.33
CA ARG A 270 33.24 22.12 -38.94
C ARG A 270 32.62 23.44 -38.45
N PRO A 271 32.04 23.52 -37.24
CA PRO A 271 31.88 24.79 -36.56
C PRO A 271 33.21 25.21 -35.92
N GLU A 272 33.69 26.41 -36.28
CA GLU A 272 34.81 27.08 -35.61
C GLU A 272 34.39 27.60 -34.22
N PRO A 273 35.32 27.67 -33.25
CA PRO A 273 35.04 28.17 -31.91
C PRO A 273 34.97 29.70 -31.92
N MET A 274 33.81 30.25 -31.54
CA MET A 274 33.68 31.69 -31.27
C MET A 274 34.12 32.02 -29.84
N THR A 275 35.05 32.97 -29.79
CA THR A 275 35.68 33.63 -28.66
C THR A 275 34.70 34.36 -27.74
N VAL A 276 34.82 34.14 -26.42
CA VAL A 276 34.19 34.98 -25.39
C VAL A 276 35.19 36.08 -25.01
N GLU A 277 34.83 37.34 -25.28
CA GLU A 277 35.57 38.51 -24.81
C GLU A 277 35.51 38.62 -23.28
N THR A 278 36.69 38.70 -22.68
CA THR A 278 36.91 39.13 -21.31
C THR A 278 37.10 40.65 -21.23
N VAL A 279 36.78 41.22 -20.07
CA VAL A 279 37.54 42.18 -19.23
C VAL A 279 36.60 43.28 -18.65
N PRO A 280 36.81 43.88 -17.44
CA PRO A 280 37.69 43.55 -16.30
C PRO A 280 36.98 43.44 -14.94
N ASP A 281 37.68 42.76 -14.04
CA ASP A 281 37.54 42.84 -12.59
C ASP A 281 38.14 44.18 -12.05
N ARG A 282 37.41 44.91 -11.21
CA ARG A 282 37.96 45.94 -10.32
C ARG A 282 37.23 45.90 -8.97
N VAL A 283 37.87 45.20 -8.04
CA VAL A 283 37.61 45.27 -6.59
C VAL A 283 38.14 46.58 -6.02
N SER A 284 37.33 47.27 -5.20
CA SER A 284 37.72 47.99 -3.97
C SER A 284 36.44 48.46 -3.27
N ALA A 285 35.93 47.73 -2.27
CA ALA A 285 36.25 47.88 -0.85
C ALA A 285 35.85 49.24 -0.24
N ALA A 286 34.68 49.26 0.43
CA ALA A 286 34.44 50.12 1.58
C ALA A 286 33.79 49.28 2.69
N ARG A 287 34.47 49.24 3.84
CA ARG A 287 34.15 48.42 5.01
C ARG A 287 33.42 49.28 6.04
N ARG A 288 32.46 48.66 6.73
CA ARG A 288 31.98 48.86 8.12
C ARG A 288 30.96 49.97 8.42
N ALA A 289 29.75 49.52 8.79
CA ALA A 289 29.18 49.57 10.15
C ALA A 289 28.03 48.55 10.17
N GLY A 290 27.98 47.53 11.03
CA GLY A 290 27.74 47.70 12.46
C GLY A 290 26.23 47.80 12.71
N GLY A 291 25.52 46.67 12.62
CA GLY A 291 24.10 46.56 12.93
C GLY A 291 23.59 45.14 12.71
N GLU A 292 23.46 44.37 13.80
CA GLU A 292 22.70 43.13 13.80
C GLU A 292 21.30 43.38 13.22
N PRO A 293 20.80 42.57 12.27
CA PRO A 293 19.38 42.53 12.02
C PRO A 293 18.76 41.86 13.24
N VAL A 294 18.17 42.67 14.12
CA VAL A 294 17.21 42.23 15.13
C VAL A 294 16.18 41.37 14.40
N ALA A 295 16.23 40.05 14.67
CA ALA A 295 15.20 39.13 14.24
C ALA A 295 13.86 39.69 14.73
N PRO A 296 12.86 39.90 13.85
CA PRO A 296 11.53 40.24 14.34
C PRO A 296 11.07 39.11 15.27
N PRO A 297 10.40 39.43 16.39
CA PRO A 297 9.99 38.41 17.34
C PRO A 297 9.16 37.33 16.60
N PRO A 298 9.31 36.05 16.97
CA PRO A 298 8.48 35.00 16.40
C PRO A 298 7.03 35.40 16.63
N ARG A 299 6.32 35.71 15.55
CA ARG A 299 4.86 35.81 15.64
C ARG A 299 4.39 34.48 16.18
N PRO A 300 3.46 34.46 17.16
CA PRO A 300 2.88 33.21 17.64
C PRO A 300 2.43 32.43 16.40
N THR A 301 2.88 31.18 16.29
CA THR A 301 2.51 30.23 15.24
C THR A 301 1.05 30.44 14.90
N ALA A 302 0.78 31.12 13.79
CA ALA A 302 -0.57 31.47 13.40
C ALA A 302 -1.31 30.14 13.30
N SER A 303 -2.41 29.96 14.03
CA SER A 303 -3.25 28.79 13.86
C SER A 303 -3.72 28.78 12.40
N THR A 304 -3.07 27.96 11.58
CA THR A 304 -3.38 27.82 10.16
C THR A 304 -4.70 27.09 10.10
N GLY A 305 -5.78 27.87 10.04
CA GLY A 305 -7.10 27.33 9.80
C GLY A 305 -7.12 26.60 8.45
N GLU A 306 -7.80 25.47 8.37
CA GLU A 306 -7.96 24.71 7.14
C GLU A 306 -9.44 24.51 6.85
N ARG A 307 -9.86 24.74 5.60
CA ARG A 307 -11.24 24.44 5.18
C ARG A 307 -11.36 22.96 4.81
N LYS A 308 -12.27 22.24 5.47
CA LYS A 308 -12.58 20.84 5.15
C LYS A 308 -14.08 20.65 4.92
N LEU A 309 -14.40 19.76 3.99
CA LEU A 309 -15.75 19.25 3.83
C LEU A 309 -15.94 18.09 4.83
N VAL A 310 -16.87 18.26 5.77
CA VAL A 310 -17.11 17.28 6.85
C VAL A 310 -18.56 16.82 6.84
N SER A 311 -18.83 15.68 7.46
CA SER A 311 -20.20 15.22 7.71
C SER A 311 -20.49 15.22 9.21
N ILE A 312 -21.56 15.92 9.60
CA ILE A 312 -21.97 16.14 10.98
C ILE A 312 -23.18 15.24 11.26
N LEU A 313 -23.00 14.23 12.11
CA LEU A 313 -24.07 13.46 12.71
C LEU A 313 -24.57 14.22 13.94
N THR A 314 -25.87 14.53 13.97
CA THR A 314 -26.54 15.12 15.14
C THR A 314 -27.67 14.20 15.57
N THR A 315 -27.63 13.82 16.84
CA THR A 315 -28.64 12.98 17.49
C THR A 315 -29.24 13.74 18.66
N SER A 316 -30.55 13.70 18.84
CA SER A 316 -31.22 14.15 20.06
C SER A 316 -32.19 13.10 20.58
N PHE A 317 -32.37 13.06 21.90
CA PHE A 317 -33.27 12.15 22.59
C PHE A 317 -34.47 12.91 23.14
N ASP A 318 -35.65 12.33 22.98
CA ASP A 318 -36.88 12.76 23.65
C ASP A 318 -37.28 11.69 24.66
N LEU A 319 -37.28 12.07 25.94
CA LEU A 319 -37.74 11.24 27.05
C LEU A 319 -39.06 11.88 27.49
N GLY A 320 -40.17 11.14 27.42
CA GLY A 320 -41.51 11.66 27.76
C GLY A 320 -41.60 12.38 29.12
N HIS A 321 -42.69 13.11 29.36
CA HIS A 321 -42.75 14.17 30.39
C HIS A 321 -43.01 13.72 31.85
N GLU A 322 -42.77 12.46 32.24
CA GLU A 322 -43.08 11.96 33.59
C GLU A 322 -42.02 11.00 34.16
N VAL A 323 -40.84 11.53 34.52
CA VAL A 323 -39.71 10.74 35.04
C VAL A 323 -38.99 11.50 36.16
N ASP A 324 -38.45 10.77 37.14
CA ASP A 324 -37.55 11.32 38.15
C ASP A 324 -36.31 11.96 37.48
N PRO A 325 -35.93 13.21 37.80
CA PRO A 325 -34.74 13.85 37.26
C PRO A 325 -33.44 13.05 37.38
N GLU A 326 -33.28 12.22 38.43
CA GLU A 326 -32.09 11.37 38.59
C GLU A 326 -32.08 10.21 37.58
N ASP A 327 -33.22 9.52 37.42
CA ASP A 327 -33.39 8.44 36.43
C ASP A 327 -33.24 8.96 34.99
N VAL A 328 -33.64 10.22 34.74
CA VAL A 328 -33.46 10.90 33.43
C VAL A 328 -31.99 11.16 33.15
N ASP A 329 -31.22 11.65 34.12
CA ASP A 329 -29.80 11.99 33.90
C ASP A 329 -28.98 10.72 33.64
N ASP A 330 -29.19 9.65 34.42
CA ASP A 330 -28.53 8.36 34.21
C ASP A 330 -28.90 7.74 32.86
N LEU A 331 -30.19 7.76 32.47
CA LEU A 331 -30.63 7.26 31.18
C LEU A 331 -30.06 8.09 30.02
N LEU A 332 -30.03 9.42 30.12
CA LEU A 332 -29.43 10.29 29.12
C LEU A 332 -27.92 10.07 28.99
N ALA A 333 -27.22 9.86 30.12
CA ALA A 333 -25.80 9.53 30.12
C ALA A 333 -25.54 8.21 29.38
N ASP A 334 -26.34 7.18 29.64
CA ASP A 334 -26.24 5.88 28.96
C ASP A 334 -26.54 5.98 27.45
N LEU A 335 -27.57 6.72 27.06
CA LEU A 335 -27.92 6.96 25.66
C LEU A 335 -26.81 7.73 24.93
N ALA A 336 -26.27 8.77 25.58
CA ALA A 336 -25.18 9.56 25.03
C ALA A 336 -23.89 8.74 24.92
N ALA A 337 -23.59 7.88 25.90
CA ALA A 337 -22.45 6.97 25.88
C ALA A 337 -22.57 5.94 24.73
N ALA A 338 -23.77 5.40 24.50
CA ALA A 338 -24.03 4.49 23.39
C ALA A 338 -23.77 5.16 22.03
N VAL A 339 -24.32 6.36 21.79
CA VAL A 339 -24.09 7.08 20.52
C VAL A 339 -22.63 7.50 20.36
N ARG A 340 -21.97 7.94 21.44
CA ARG A 340 -20.54 8.25 21.43
C ARG A 340 -19.72 7.04 21.02
N ALA A 341 -19.97 5.89 21.65
CA ALA A 341 -19.25 4.66 21.34
C ALA A 341 -19.40 4.28 19.85
N GLU A 342 -20.62 4.34 19.30
CA GLU A 342 -20.84 4.05 17.88
C GLU A 342 -20.14 5.06 16.95
N ALA A 343 -20.17 6.34 17.30
CA ALA A 343 -19.54 7.40 16.49
C ALA A 343 -18.02 7.32 16.51
N GLU A 344 -17.41 7.20 17.68
CA GLU A 344 -15.95 7.09 17.84
C GLU A 344 -15.41 5.81 17.19
N LEU A 345 -16.14 4.70 17.34
CA LEU A 345 -15.74 3.44 16.76
C LEU A 345 -15.85 3.45 15.22
N ALA A 346 -16.77 4.23 14.66
CA ALA A 346 -16.84 4.53 13.24
C ALA A 346 -15.82 5.60 12.76
N GLY A 347 -14.94 6.09 13.64
CA GLY A 347 -13.92 7.10 13.33
C GLY A 347 -14.42 8.55 13.34
N GLY A 348 -15.62 8.80 13.86
CA GLY A 348 -16.14 10.15 14.09
C GLY A 348 -15.54 10.79 15.34
N THR A 349 -15.30 12.09 15.29
CA THR A 349 -14.89 12.87 16.48
C THR A 349 -16.12 13.48 17.13
N VAL A 350 -16.42 13.10 18.38
CA VAL A 350 -17.53 13.71 19.13
C VAL A 350 -17.12 15.12 19.57
N VAL A 351 -17.84 16.13 19.06
CA VAL A 351 -17.54 17.55 19.30
C VAL A 351 -18.43 18.16 20.38
N CYS A 352 -19.61 17.58 20.61
CA CYS A 352 -20.57 18.08 21.57
C CYS A 352 -21.39 16.92 22.17
N CYS A 353 -21.49 16.91 23.50
CA CYS A 353 -22.47 16.12 24.24
C CYS A 353 -23.15 17.08 25.23
N THR A 354 -24.38 17.47 24.91
CA THR A 354 -25.31 18.09 25.87
C THR A 354 -26.24 16.98 26.33
N GLY A 355 -26.65 16.89 27.60
CA GLY A 355 -27.37 15.70 28.13
C GLY A 355 -28.40 15.05 27.19
N SER A 356 -29.18 15.84 26.44
CA SER A 356 -30.19 15.35 25.49
C SER A 356 -29.79 15.28 24.01
N ALA A 357 -28.55 15.61 23.64
CA ALA A 357 -28.07 15.57 22.26
C ALA A 357 -26.56 15.31 22.12
N VAL A 358 -26.19 14.53 21.11
CA VAL A 358 -24.82 14.17 20.76
C VAL A 358 -24.52 14.62 19.33
N GLN A 359 -23.37 15.28 19.12
CA GLN A 359 -22.86 15.61 17.79
C GLN A 359 -21.48 15.02 17.55
N ALA A 360 -21.36 14.32 16.43
CA ALA A 360 -20.11 13.76 15.94
C ALA A 360 -19.78 14.31 14.55
N VAL A 361 -18.51 14.63 14.32
CA VAL A 361 -18.00 15.13 13.05
C VAL A 361 -17.08 14.09 12.43
N PHE A 362 -17.38 13.71 11.20
CA PHE A 362 -16.59 12.80 10.38
C PHE A 362 -15.74 13.60 9.40
N GLY A 363 -14.49 13.17 9.21
CA GLY A 363 -13.48 13.86 8.37
C GLY A 363 -12.55 14.81 9.11
N VAL A 364 -12.48 14.67 10.43
CA VAL A 364 -11.59 15.41 11.34
C VAL A 364 -10.93 14.40 12.29
N PRO A 365 -9.61 14.50 12.57
CA PRO A 365 -8.65 15.48 12.05
C PRO A 365 -8.22 15.23 10.59
N ARG A 366 -8.46 14.03 10.04
CA ARG A 366 -8.14 13.67 8.66
C ARG A 366 -9.41 13.34 7.88
N THR A 367 -9.50 13.82 6.64
CA THR A 367 -10.56 13.50 5.69
C THR A 367 -10.37 12.08 5.19
N GLY A 368 -11.40 11.26 5.35
CA GLY A 368 -11.56 9.94 4.77
C GLY A 368 -12.41 9.97 3.51
N GLU A 369 -12.16 9.00 2.63
CA GLU A 369 -12.88 8.91 1.35
C GLU A 369 -14.35 8.50 1.53
N GLN A 370 -14.72 7.94 2.68
CA GLN A 370 -16.05 7.42 2.96
C GLN A 370 -16.78 8.11 4.12
N ASP A 371 -16.19 9.13 4.75
CA ASP A 371 -16.71 9.78 5.96
C ASP A 371 -18.21 10.08 5.94
N MET A 372 -18.72 10.57 4.82
CA MET A 372 -20.15 10.86 4.66
C MET A 372 -21.01 9.60 4.70
N LEU A 373 -20.60 8.53 4.01
CA LEU A 373 -21.31 7.25 4.04
C LEU A 373 -21.20 6.62 5.43
N THR A 374 -20.04 6.74 6.08
CA THR A 374 -19.82 6.28 7.45
C THR A 374 -20.74 7.02 8.43
N ALA A 375 -20.87 8.35 8.30
CA ALA A 375 -21.78 9.14 9.12
C ALA A 375 -23.26 8.73 8.95
N VAL A 376 -23.72 8.54 7.70
CA VAL A 376 -25.07 8.04 7.42
C VAL A 376 -25.28 6.64 7.99
N ARG A 377 -24.29 5.76 7.85
CA ARG A 377 -24.36 4.41 8.40
C ARG A 377 -24.43 4.40 9.91
N THR A 378 -23.59 5.17 10.59
CA THR A 378 -23.67 5.33 12.05
C THR A 378 -25.04 5.83 12.45
N ALA A 379 -25.64 6.77 11.70
CA ALA A 379 -27.00 7.23 11.97
C ALA A 379 -28.06 6.12 11.83
N LEU A 380 -27.94 5.26 10.80
CA LEU A 380 -28.84 4.11 10.59
C LEU A 380 -28.67 3.06 11.71
N VAL A 381 -27.43 2.75 12.09
CA VAL A 381 -27.13 1.83 13.20
C VAL A 381 -27.71 2.36 14.51
N VAL A 382 -27.53 3.66 14.78
CA VAL A 382 -28.10 4.33 15.96
C VAL A 382 -29.62 4.26 15.94
N ARG A 383 -30.27 4.57 14.80
CA ARG A 383 -31.73 4.42 14.63
C ARG A 383 -32.17 2.99 14.97
N ASP A 384 -31.55 2.00 14.36
CA ASP A 384 -31.96 0.59 14.45
C ASP A 384 -31.69 -0.01 15.85
N ARG A 385 -30.68 0.51 16.55
CA ARG A 385 -30.40 0.15 17.95
C ARG A 385 -31.48 0.67 18.90
N PHE A 386 -32.01 1.86 18.63
CA PHE A 386 -33.05 2.47 19.47
C PHE A 386 -34.47 2.07 19.06
N ALA A 387 -34.72 1.76 17.79
CA ALA A 387 -36.00 1.22 17.32
C ALA A 387 -36.29 -0.19 17.83
N ALA A 388 -35.25 -0.99 18.13
CA ALA A 388 -35.39 -2.35 18.65
C ALA A 388 -35.53 -2.45 20.18
N ARG A 389 -35.50 -1.32 20.90
CA ARG A 389 -35.81 -1.30 22.34
C ARG A 389 -37.34 -1.27 22.51
N GLU A 390 -37.99 -2.43 22.44
CA GLU A 390 -39.39 -2.53 22.86
C GLU A 390 -39.56 -2.49 24.39
N ASP A 391 -38.55 -2.85 25.20
CA ASP A 391 -38.74 -3.00 26.66
C ASP A 391 -37.52 -2.62 27.53
N VAL A 392 -37.20 -1.32 27.68
CA VAL A 392 -36.34 -0.84 28.78
C VAL A 392 -37.15 0.07 29.70
N GLY A 393 -38.06 -0.54 30.46
CA GLY A 393 -38.89 0.16 31.45
C GLY A 393 -40.02 1.00 30.86
N PRO A 394 -40.75 1.79 31.68
CA PRO A 394 -41.97 2.49 31.29
C PRO A 394 -41.79 3.68 30.33
N LEU A 395 -40.59 3.90 29.79
CA LEU A 395 -40.21 5.13 29.08
C LEU A 395 -39.94 4.87 27.60
N THR A 396 -40.74 5.52 26.75
CA THR A 396 -40.52 5.56 25.31
C THR A 396 -39.44 6.60 24.99
N VAL A 397 -38.32 6.16 24.40
CA VAL A 397 -37.23 7.03 23.98
C VAL A 397 -37.36 7.27 22.48
N ALA A 398 -37.68 8.50 22.06
CA ALA A 398 -37.70 8.84 20.65
C ALA A 398 -36.34 9.42 20.24
N VAL A 399 -35.73 8.88 19.18
CA VAL A 399 -34.42 9.36 18.69
C VAL A 399 -34.61 10.17 17.42
N ARG A 400 -34.06 11.39 17.37
CA ARG A 400 -34.05 12.23 16.15
C ARG A 400 -32.63 12.29 15.60
N LEU A 401 -32.49 12.03 14.30
CA LEU A 401 -31.20 11.85 13.65
C LEU A 401 -31.08 12.72 12.41
N SER A 402 -29.95 13.41 12.27
CA SER A 402 -29.62 14.09 11.02
C SER A 402 -28.14 14.00 10.66
N VAL A 403 -27.85 13.91 9.35
CA VAL A 403 -26.49 13.91 8.79
C VAL A 403 -26.34 15.01 7.75
N ASN A 404 -25.54 16.02 8.09
CA ASN A 404 -25.35 17.21 7.28
C ASN A 404 -23.89 17.29 6.79
N THR A 405 -23.69 17.44 5.48
CA THR A 405 -22.35 17.61 4.89
C THR A 405 -22.10 19.08 4.61
N GLU A 406 -21.07 19.65 5.24
CA GLU A 406 -20.80 21.11 5.24
C GLU A 406 -19.31 21.42 5.13
N GLU A 407 -18.98 22.56 4.52
CA GLU A 407 -17.61 23.09 4.52
C GLU A 407 -17.36 23.90 5.79
N ILE A 408 -16.43 23.45 6.63
CA ILE A 408 -16.11 24.11 7.89
C ILE A 408 -14.64 24.51 7.96
N LEU A 409 -14.34 25.54 8.76
CA LEU A 409 -12.97 25.94 9.07
C LEU A 409 -12.51 25.24 10.35
N ILE A 410 -11.48 24.42 10.25
CA ILE A 410 -10.86 23.73 11.38
C ILE A 410 -9.63 24.52 11.79
N LYS A 411 -9.49 24.82 13.08
CA LYS A 411 -8.26 25.42 13.62
C LYS A 411 -7.60 24.40 14.53
N THR A 412 -6.37 24.01 14.20
CA THR A 412 -5.60 23.12 15.05
C THR A 412 -4.85 23.96 16.09
N HIS A 413 -5.17 23.79 17.37
CA HIS A 413 -4.43 24.37 18.48
C HIS A 413 -3.81 23.23 19.29
N GLY A 414 -2.55 22.87 19.02
CA GLY A 414 -1.89 21.74 19.67
C GLY A 414 -2.43 20.38 19.18
N VAL A 415 -2.74 19.47 20.12
CA VAL A 415 -3.02 18.04 19.83
C VAL A 415 -4.48 17.77 19.42
N ALA A 416 -5.43 18.66 19.76
CA ALA A 416 -6.86 18.46 19.46
C ALA A 416 -7.39 19.48 18.44
N PRO A 417 -8.16 19.05 17.42
CA PRO A 417 -8.76 19.95 16.44
C PRO A 417 -9.88 20.76 17.10
N LEU A 418 -9.75 22.09 17.13
CA LEU A 418 -10.85 22.97 17.53
C LEU A 418 -11.75 23.21 16.31
N VAL A 419 -12.96 22.67 16.38
CA VAL A 419 -13.96 22.83 15.34
C VAL A 419 -14.86 24.01 15.70
N VAL A 420 -14.67 25.16 15.06
CA VAL A 420 -15.50 26.36 15.26
C VAL A 420 -16.29 26.62 13.99
N SER A 421 -17.56 26.24 13.97
CA SER A 421 -18.43 26.48 12.81
C SER A 421 -19.88 26.74 13.21
N PRO A 422 -20.50 27.83 12.71
CA PRO A 422 -21.95 28.08 12.86
C PRO A 422 -22.83 26.93 12.31
N ALA A 423 -22.28 26.09 11.44
CA ALA A 423 -22.97 24.91 10.91
C ALA A 423 -23.28 23.88 12.00
N ILE A 424 -22.41 23.71 13.01
CA ILE A 424 -22.61 22.76 14.11
C ILE A 424 -23.82 23.17 14.94
N ASP A 425 -23.87 24.44 15.35
CA ASP A 425 -24.99 24.99 16.12
C ASP A 425 -26.30 24.95 15.33
N THR A 426 -26.22 25.18 14.01
CA THR A 426 -27.38 25.11 13.12
C THR A 426 -27.94 23.70 13.04
N CYS A 427 -27.09 22.68 12.93
CA CYS A 427 -27.50 21.28 12.97
C CYS A 427 -28.15 20.92 14.32
N LEU A 428 -27.56 21.39 15.43
CA LEU A 428 -28.06 21.13 16.78
C LEU A 428 -29.45 21.74 17.01
N ARG A 429 -29.68 22.98 16.59
CA ARG A 429 -31.02 23.60 16.69
C ARG A 429 -32.05 22.87 15.84
N ARG A 430 -31.62 22.38 14.67
CA ARG A 430 -32.52 21.81 13.66
C ARG A 430 -33.06 20.44 14.05
N VAL A 431 -32.26 19.61 14.70
CA VAL A 431 -32.61 18.21 15.02
C VAL A 431 -33.91 18.11 15.84
N TRP A 432 -34.17 19.09 16.70
CA TRP A 432 -35.37 19.18 17.55
C TRP A 432 -36.69 19.33 16.79
N SER A 433 -36.64 19.81 15.54
CA SER A 433 -37.82 19.98 14.68
C SER A 433 -38.11 18.79 13.77
N LEU A 434 -37.29 17.74 13.84
CA LEU A 434 -37.37 16.59 12.95
C LEU A 434 -38.30 15.52 13.51
N LEU A 435 -38.88 14.74 12.60
CA LEU A 435 -39.63 13.54 13.00
C LEU A 435 -38.64 12.51 13.58
N PRO A 436 -39.00 11.85 14.70
CA PRO A 436 -38.18 10.80 15.30
C PRO A 436 -38.08 9.56 14.41
N ASP A 437 -37.15 8.68 14.79
CA ASP A 437 -36.88 7.35 14.22
C ASP A 437 -36.60 7.36 12.70
N THR A 438 -36.15 8.52 12.22
CA THR A 438 -35.88 8.78 10.82
C THR A 438 -34.51 9.43 10.67
N VAL A 439 -33.69 8.94 9.74
CA VAL A 439 -32.39 9.55 9.42
C VAL A 439 -32.58 10.61 8.33
N TRP A 440 -32.42 11.87 8.72
CA TRP A 440 -32.56 13.00 7.81
C TRP A 440 -31.23 13.45 7.23
N ILE A 441 -31.17 13.71 5.92
CA ILE A 441 -29.96 14.13 5.21
C ILE A 441 -30.18 15.45 4.46
N CYS A 442 -29.17 16.32 4.44
CA CYS A 442 -29.21 17.53 3.62
C CYS A 442 -28.90 17.25 2.15
N GLU A 443 -29.18 18.24 1.29
CA GLU A 443 -28.91 18.15 -0.16
C GLU A 443 -27.43 17.85 -0.45
N ALA A 444 -26.50 18.43 0.30
CA ALA A 444 -25.08 18.17 0.12
C ALA A 444 -24.70 16.72 0.45
N THR A 445 -25.29 16.13 1.50
CA THR A 445 -25.14 14.70 1.84
C THR A 445 -25.74 13.83 0.74
N ARG A 446 -26.94 14.16 0.25
CA ARG A 446 -27.62 13.46 -0.85
C ARG A 446 -26.78 13.42 -2.12
N ARG A 447 -26.31 14.58 -2.58
CA ARG A 447 -25.43 14.70 -3.77
C ARG A 447 -24.11 13.95 -3.57
N SER A 448 -23.52 14.05 -2.37
CA SER A 448 -22.26 13.39 -2.05
C SER A 448 -22.37 11.87 -2.00
N GLY A 449 -23.55 11.34 -1.63
CA GLY A 449 -23.83 9.89 -1.66
C GLY A 449 -24.11 9.38 -3.05
N GLY A 450 -24.76 10.20 -3.89
CA GLY A 450 -25.03 9.88 -5.28
C GLY A 450 -25.71 8.52 -5.41
N ALA A 451 -25.06 7.61 -6.12
CA ALA A 451 -25.56 6.24 -6.27
C ALA A 451 -25.52 5.45 -4.96
N ASP A 452 -24.54 5.65 -4.09
CA ASP A 452 -24.27 4.73 -2.98
C ASP A 452 -25.21 4.93 -1.77
N LEU A 453 -26.07 5.95 -1.81
CA LEU A 453 -27.04 6.32 -0.78
C LEU A 453 -28.48 6.09 -1.27
N ILE A 454 -29.26 5.32 -0.51
CA ILE A 454 -30.68 5.09 -0.78
C ILE A 454 -31.49 6.09 0.05
N HIS A 455 -32.32 6.88 -0.62
CA HIS A 455 -33.13 7.91 0.01
C HIS A 455 -34.46 8.05 -0.74
N ASP A 456 -35.44 8.64 -0.05
CA ASP A 456 -36.74 8.93 -0.67
C ASP A 456 -36.61 9.92 -1.85
N PRO A 457 -37.47 9.84 -2.87
CA PRO A 457 -37.39 10.71 -4.05
C PRO A 457 -37.84 12.15 -3.75
N VAL A 458 -38.71 12.36 -2.77
CA VAL A 458 -39.30 13.66 -2.43
C VAL A 458 -38.71 14.19 -1.12
N PRO A 459 -38.27 15.47 -1.06
CA PRO A 459 -37.80 16.06 0.17
C PRO A 459 -38.93 16.37 1.16
N TYR A 460 -38.60 16.28 2.44
CA TYR A 460 -39.36 16.88 3.53
C TYR A 460 -39.07 18.38 3.62
N SER A 461 -40.14 19.18 3.60
CA SER A 461 -40.07 20.62 3.80
C SER A 461 -39.94 20.92 5.30
N SER A 462 -38.75 21.32 5.72
CA SER A 462 -38.47 21.66 7.12
C SER A 462 -38.99 23.08 7.43
N PRO A 463 -39.66 23.31 8.58
CA PRO A 463 -40.19 24.63 8.94
C PRO A 463 -39.11 25.71 9.11
N THR A 464 -37.87 25.31 9.39
CA THR A 464 -36.78 26.17 9.85
C THR A 464 -35.53 26.10 8.96
N GLY A 465 -35.60 25.56 7.74
CA GLY A 465 -34.42 25.43 6.88
C GLY A 465 -34.64 24.83 5.49
N PRO A 466 -33.56 24.59 4.72
CA PRO A 466 -33.63 24.03 3.36
C PRO A 466 -34.21 22.60 3.37
N PRO A 467 -34.75 22.06 2.26
CA PRO A 467 -35.31 20.71 2.23
C PRO A 467 -34.35 19.62 2.76
N LEU A 468 -34.92 18.57 3.36
CA LEU A 468 -34.20 17.37 3.81
C LEU A 468 -34.75 16.13 3.12
N TRP A 469 -33.94 15.08 3.01
CA TRP A 469 -34.37 13.79 2.50
C TRP A 469 -34.29 12.74 3.59
N ARG A 470 -35.15 11.73 3.53
CA ARG A 470 -35.06 10.56 4.40
C ARG A 470 -34.09 9.57 3.78
N ALA A 471 -33.03 9.21 4.50
CA ALA A 471 -32.14 8.11 4.14
C ALA A 471 -32.72 6.79 4.66
N THR A 472 -32.79 5.78 3.79
CA THR A 472 -33.36 4.46 4.12
C THR A 472 -32.30 3.37 4.16
N GLY A 473 -31.16 3.55 3.49
CA GLY A 473 -30.06 2.59 3.49
C GLY A 473 -28.87 3.02 2.63
N LEU A 474 -27.86 2.17 2.52
CA LEU A 474 -26.69 2.35 1.66
C LEU A 474 -26.55 1.17 0.67
N ARG A 475 -25.93 1.40 -0.48
CA ARG A 475 -25.64 0.32 -1.44
C ARG A 475 -24.46 -0.54 -0.97
N GLY A 476 -24.61 -1.86 -1.02
CA GLY A 476 -23.59 -2.82 -0.57
C GLY A 476 -23.84 -3.41 0.81
N ASP A 477 -24.84 -2.87 1.52
CA ASP A 477 -25.46 -3.50 2.69
C ASP A 477 -26.37 -4.66 2.22
N PRO A 478 -26.13 -5.92 2.62
CA PRO A 478 -27.05 -7.03 2.32
C PRO A 478 -28.36 -6.86 3.11
N PRO A 479 -29.57 -7.00 2.51
CA PRO A 479 -29.86 -7.71 1.27
C PRO A 479 -30.37 -6.79 0.16
N TYR A 480 -29.78 -5.61 -0.06
CA TYR A 480 -30.24 -4.73 -1.15
C TYR A 480 -29.66 -5.17 -2.51
N HIS A 481 -30.38 -6.10 -3.15
CA HIS A 481 -30.13 -6.67 -4.48
C HIS A 481 -30.68 -5.82 -5.65
N VAL A 482 -30.55 -4.50 -5.61
CA VAL A 482 -31.10 -3.69 -6.71
C VAL A 482 -30.12 -3.62 -7.88
N ASP A 483 -30.45 -4.31 -8.98
CA ASP A 483 -29.80 -4.17 -10.29
C ASP A 483 -30.17 -2.82 -10.93
N ILE A 484 -29.57 -1.75 -10.40
CA ILE A 484 -29.75 -0.40 -10.96
C ILE A 484 -28.87 -0.26 -12.21
N PRO A 485 -29.36 0.37 -13.30
CA PRO A 485 -28.58 0.67 -14.49
C PRO A 485 -27.30 1.42 -14.13
N ARG A 486 -26.16 0.90 -14.58
CA ARG A 486 -24.85 1.53 -14.41
C ARG A 486 -24.29 1.94 -15.77
N PRO A 487 -23.41 2.94 -15.82
CA PRO A 487 -22.67 3.21 -17.04
C PRO A 487 -21.94 1.95 -17.54
N PRO A 488 -21.79 1.79 -18.86
CA PRO A 488 -21.07 0.68 -19.47
C PRO A 488 -19.66 0.59 -18.92
N LEU A 489 -19.12 -0.64 -18.92
CA LEU A 489 -17.72 -0.86 -18.62
C LEU A 489 -16.93 -0.62 -19.92
N VAL A 490 -16.32 0.55 -20.05
CA VAL A 490 -15.62 0.97 -21.27
C VAL A 490 -14.12 0.73 -21.14
N ASP A 491 -13.48 0.20 -22.19
CA ASP A 491 -12.01 0.02 -22.30
C ASP A 491 -11.43 -0.87 -21.19
N ARG A 492 -12.17 -1.91 -20.81
CA ARG A 492 -11.80 -2.86 -19.74
C ARG A 492 -12.12 -4.31 -20.06
N ASP A 493 -12.42 -4.63 -21.32
CA ASP A 493 -12.76 -5.99 -21.72
C ASP A 493 -11.58 -6.94 -21.49
N HIS A 494 -10.36 -6.49 -21.79
CA HIS A 494 -9.14 -7.27 -21.54
C HIS A 494 -8.90 -7.50 -20.05
N ASP A 495 -9.04 -6.44 -19.22
CA ASP A 495 -8.90 -6.53 -17.76
C ASP A 495 -9.91 -7.52 -17.15
N LEU A 496 -11.15 -7.48 -17.62
CA LEU A 496 -12.20 -8.38 -17.18
C LEU A 496 -11.97 -9.81 -17.68
N MET A 497 -11.43 -9.99 -18.89
CA MET A 497 -11.07 -11.29 -19.44
C MET A 497 -9.98 -11.97 -18.60
N ILE A 498 -8.94 -11.24 -18.17
CA ILE A 498 -7.90 -11.76 -17.28
C ILE A 498 -8.52 -12.23 -15.96
N LEU A 499 -9.40 -11.42 -15.35
CA LEU A 499 -10.10 -11.78 -14.12
C LEU A 499 -10.90 -13.08 -14.27
N GLN A 500 -11.60 -13.24 -15.40
CA GLN A 500 -12.33 -14.46 -15.71
C GLN A 500 -11.41 -15.66 -15.94
N GLU A 501 -10.28 -15.48 -16.62
CA GLU A 501 -9.31 -16.56 -16.87
C GLU A 501 -8.73 -17.10 -15.54
N HIS A 502 -8.42 -16.22 -14.60
CA HIS A 502 -7.96 -16.61 -13.28
C HIS A 502 -9.03 -17.40 -12.51
N LEU A 503 -10.30 -16.98 -12.55
CA LEU A 503 -11.42 -17.72 -11.97
C LEU A 503 -11.55 -19.10 -12.62
N ASP A 504 -11.55 -19.15 -13.94
CA ASP A 504 -11.64 -20.37 -14.73
C ASP A 504 -10.54 -21.36 -14.40
N LEU A 505 -9.32 -20.89 -14.15
CA LEU A 505 -8.21 -21.74 -13.74
C LEU A 505 -8.41 -22.31 -12.34
N VAL A 506 -8.99 -21.54 -11.41
CA VAL A 506 -9.34 -22.04 -10.07
C VAL A 506 -10.43 -23.11 -10.18
N VAL A 507 -11.48 -22.85 -10.96
CA VAL A 507 -12.59 -23.79 -11.19
C VAL A 507 -12.10 -25.08 -11.86
N ARG A 508 -11.31 -24.98 -12.94
CA ARG A 508 -10.85 -26.15 -13.72
C ARG A 508 -9.76 -26.96 -13.03
N ARG A 509 -8.82 -26.30 -12.34
CA ARG A 509 -7.63 -26.98 -11.77
C ARG A 509 -7.73 -27.25 -10.28
N GLY A 510 -8.73 -26.71 -9.59
CA GLY A 510 -8.91 -26.89 -8.15
C GLY A 510 -7.80 -26.26 -7.29
N ARG A 511 -6.98 -25.37 -7.86
CA ARG A 511 -5.85 -24.72 -7.17
C ARG A 511 -6.11 -23.23 -7.04
N GLY A 512 -5.94 -22.71 -5.83
CA GLY A 512 -6.19 -21.31 -5.57
C GLY A 512 -5.12 -20.39 -6.15
N ARG A 513 -5.49 -19.12 -6.29
CA ARG A 513 -4.70 -18.06 -6.90
C ARG A 513 -4.88 -16.76 -6.14
N ILE A 514 -3.86 -15.92 -6.18
CA ILE A 514 -3.88 -14.58 -5.61
C ILE A 514 -3.73 -13.59 -6.76
N LEU A 515 -4.64 -12.62 -6.84
CA LEU A 515 -4.65 -11.56 -7.83
C LEU A 515 -4.77 -10.21 -7.12
N THR A 516 -3.90 -9.27 -7.46
CA THR A 516 -3.88 -7.92 -6.88
C THR A 516 -4.14 -6.90 -7.98
N LEU A 517 -5.25 -6.17 -7.88
CA LEU A 517 -5.62 -5.07 -8.77
C LEU A 517 -5.04 -3.76 -8.23
N VAL A 518 -4.09 -3.19 -8.95
CA VAL A 518 -3.41 -1.95 -8.57
C VAL A 518 -3.87 -0.81 -9.46
N GLY A 519 -4.16 0.34 -8.88
CA GLY A 519 -4.50 1.54 -9.65
C GLY A 519 -4.81 2.71 -8.75
N GLU A 520 -4.73 3.93 -9.30
CA GLU A 520 -5.11 5.15 -8.59
C GLU A 520 -6.60 5.13 -8.15
N ALA A 521 -6.97 6.07 -7.29
CA ALA A 521 -8.36 6.21 -6.85
C ALA A 521 -9.27 6.55 -8.04
N GLY A 522 -10.43 5.90 -8.13
CA GLY A 522 -11.39 6.13 -9.22
C GLY A 522 -11.13 5.36 -10.53
N MET A 523 -10.01 4.63 -10.66
CA MET A 523 -9.64 3.88 -11.87
C MET A 523 -10.53 2.67 -12.22
N GLY A 524 -11.56 2.37 -11.43
CA GLY A 524 -12.49 1.27 -11.73
C GLY A 524 -12.14 -0.09 -11.13
N LYS A 525 -11.20 -0.19 -10.18
CA LYS A 525 -10.87 -1.45 -9.47
C LYS A 525 -12.10 -2.17 -8.90
N SER A 526 -12.85 -1.49 -8.03
CA SER A 526 -14.09 -2.06 -7.45
C SER A 526 -15.16 -2.28 -8.52
N ARG A 527 -15.17 -1.52 -9.62
CA ARG A 527 -16.09 -1.73 -10.75
C ARG A 527 -15.83 -3.06 -11.45
N LEU A 528 -14.58 -3.39 -11.73
CA LEU A 528 -14.17 -4.67 -12.34
C LEU A 528 -14.55 -5.86 -11.45
N VAL A 529 -14.26 -5.78 -10.15
CA VAL A 529 -14.65 -6.81 -9.19
C VAL A 529 -16.17 -7.02 -9.14
N LEU A 530 -16.93 -5.92 -9.19
CA LEU A 530 -18.39 -5.97 -9.24
C LEU A 530 -18.91 -6.60 -10.54
N GLU A 531 -18.26 -6.37 -11.68
CA GLU A 531 -18.63 -7.02 -12.95
C GLU A 531 -18.30 -8.51 -12.94
N LEU A 532 -17.16 -8.92 -12.37
CA LEU A 532 -16.87 -10.33 -12.16
C LEU A 532 -17.92 -10.98 -11.26
N ALA A 533 -18.28 -10.35 -10.14
CA ALA A 533 -19.31 -10.85 -9.24
C ALA A 533 -20.69 -10.97 -9.94
N ARG A 534 -21.03 -10.03 -10.83
CA ARG A 534 -22.25 -10.11 -11.66
C ARG A 534 -22.23 -11.29 -12.61
N LEU A 535 -21.10 -11.55 -13.27
CA LEU A 535 -20.95 -12.71 -14.15
C LEU A 535 -21.10 -14.02 -13.39
N ILE A 536 -20.54 -14.10 -12.18
CA ILE A 536 -20.70 -15.27 -11.31
C ILE A 536 -22.16 -15.43 -10.88
N ARG A 537 -22.88 -14.35 -10.55
CA ARG A 537 -24.31 -14.42 -10.21
C ARG A 537 -25.20 -14.97 -11.33
N ARG A 538 -24.83 -14.75 -12.60
CA ARG A 538 -25.54 -15.36 -13.74
C ARG A 538 -25.32 -16.86 -13.85
N SER A 539 -24.37 -17.42 -13.09
CA SER A 539 -24.01 -18.84 -13.06
C SER A 539 -23.58 -19.22 -11.64
N PRO A 540 -24.52 -19.27 -10.67
CA PRO A 540 -24.22 -19.39 -9.25
C PRO A 540 -23.45 -20.68 -8.89
N ASP A 541 -23.60 -21.72 -9.71
CA ASP A 541 -22.89 -23.01 -9.56
C ASP A 541 -21.39 -22.93 -9.92
N ARG A 542 -20.90 -21.80 -10.43
CA ARG A 542 -19.48 -21.65 -10.81
C ARG A 542 -18.58 -21.35 -9.62
N ALA A 543 -19.02 -20.48 -8.72
CA ALA A 543 -18.23 -20.05 -7.57
C ALA A 543 -19.09 -19.28 -6.56
N LYS A 544 -18.70 -19.35 -5.28
CA LYS A 544 -19.28 -18.53 -4.21
C LYS A 544 -18.42 -17.26 -4.02
N VAL A 545 -19.04 -16.09 -4.11
CA VAL A 545 -18.33 -14.80 -3.92
C VAL A 545 -18.48 -14.36 -2.47
N LEU A 546 -17.37 -14.23 -1.77
CA LEU A 546 -17.27 -13.65 -0.43
C LEU A 546 -16.48 -12.35 -0.52
N ARG A 547 -16.93 -11.32 0.18
CA ARG A 547 -16.27 -10.01 0.18
C ARG A 547 -15.90 -9.65 1.60
N THR A 548 -14.64 -9.30 1.77
CA THR A 548 -14.06 -8.71 2.96
C THR A 548 -13.40 -7.39 2.58
N GLY A 549 -13.21 -6.54 3.57
CA GLY A 549 -13.04 -5.10 3.38
C GLY A 549 -14.09 -4.38 4.20
N THR A 550 -14.06 -3.05 4.18
CA THR A 550 -14.96 -2.16 4.92
C THR A 550 -16.42 -2.25 4.43
N VAL A 551 -17.00 -3.45 4.52
CA VAL A 551 -18.43 -3.68 4.59
C VAL A 551 -18.81 -3.40 6.04
N HIS A 552 -18.95 -2.12 6.34
CA HIS A 552 -19.57 -1.68 7.58
C HIS A 552 -21.05 -2.07 7.48
N GLY A 553 -21.51 -3.07 8.23
CA GLY A 553 -22.87 -3.58 8.03
C GLY A 553 -23.40 -4.59 9.05
N LEU A 554 -22.73 -4.81 10.18
CA LEU A 554 -23.32 -5.56 11.30
C LEU A 554 -23.45 -4.69 12.54
N ARG A 555 -24.29 -5.11 13.48
CA ARG A 555 -24.68 -4.40 14.72
C ARG A 555 -23.55 -4.25 15.74
N THR A 556 -22.33 -4.27 15.26
CA THR A 556 -21.16 -3.79 15.94
C THR A 556 -20.54 -2.80 14.98
N ALA A 557 -20.32 -1.55 15.38
CA ALA A 557 -19.52 -0.62 14.60
C ALA A 557 -18.11 -1.17 14.26
N THR A 558 -17.74 -2.37 14.73
CA THR A 558 -16.47 -3.05 14.47
C THR A 558 -16.16 -3.04 12.98
N ALA A 559 -15.18 -2.20 12.66
CA ALA A 559 -14.40 -2.21 11.45
C ALA A 559 -13.54 -3.49 11.37
N ASP A 560 -14.11 -4.67 11.65
CA ASP A 560 -13.45 -5.98 11.61
C ASP A 560 -13.76 -6.66 10.27
N PRO A 561 -12.79 -6.72 9.35
CA PRO A 561 -12.97 -7.33 8.05
C PRO A 561 -13.38 -8.81 8.13
N LEU A 562 -13.03 -9.51 9.22
CA LEU A 562 -13.36 -10.93 9.40
C LEU A 562 -14.80 -11.12 9.88
N THR A 563 -15.28 -10.27 10.79
CA THR A 563 -16.70 -10.28 11.19
C THR A 563 -17.59 -10.04 9.98
N ALA A 564 -17.23 -9.06 9.13
CA ALA A 564 -17.95 -8.77 7.90
C ALA A 564 -17.97 -9.95 6.91
N LEU A 565 -16.85 -10.66 6.78
CA LEU A 565 -16.74 -11.86 5.94
C LEU A 565 -17.70 -12.97 6.43
N VAL A 566 -17.62 -13.30 7.72
CA VAL A 566 -18.40 -14.41 8.30
C VAL A 566 -19.88 -14.08 8.27
N ALA A 567 -20.25 -12.85 8.59
CA ALA A 567 -21.62 -12.39 8.53
C ALA A 567 -22.20 -12.38 7.12
N SER A 568 -21.42 -11.92 6.13
CA SER A 568 -21.83 -11.96 4.72
C SER A 568 -22.06 -13.40 4.24
N TRP A 569 -21.30 -14.36 4.77
CA TRP A 569 -21.50 -15.78 4.46
C TRP A 569 -22.73 -16.36 5.17
N ALA A 570 -22.92 -16.01 6.44
CA ALA A 570 -24.04 -16.48 7.27
C ALA A 570 -25.38 -15.81 6.93
N GLY A 571 -25.38 -14.72 6.15
CA GLY A 571 -26.60 -14.02 5.74
C GLY A 571 -27.21 -13.19 6.86
N LEU A 572 -26.39 -12.72 7.81
CA LEU A 572 -26.85 -11.95 8.95
C LEU A 572 -27.48 -10.61 8.51
N SER A 573 -28.63 -10.31 9.10
CA SER A 573 -29.35 -9.05 8.90
C SER A 573 -28.67 -7.88 9.61
N HIS A 574 -28.84 -6.67 9.08
CA HIS A 574 -28.49 -5.44 9.77
C HIS A 574 -29.14 -5.42 11.13
N GLY A 575 -28.34 -5.17 12.15
CA GLY A 575 -28.91 -5.07 13.47
C GLY A 575 -29.20 -6.41 14.15
N CYS A 576 -28.51 -7.51 13.87
CA CYS A 576 -28.69 -8.71 14.69
C CYS A 576 -28.11 -8.53 16.11
N THR A 577 -28.77 -9.01 17.16
CA THR A 577 -28.17 -9.11 18.51
C THR A 577 -27.03 -10.15 18.51
N PRO A 578 -26.12 -10.13 19.50
CA PRO A 578 -25.11 -11.18 19.62
C PRO A 578 -25.72 -12.59 19.74
N GLU A 579 -26.88 -12.76 20.38
CA GLU A 579 -27.55 -14.06 20.46
C GLU A 579 -28.13 -14.48 19.10
N GLU A 580 -28.73 -13.55 18.36
CA GLU A 580 -29.23 -13.81 17.00
C GLU A 580 -28.07 -14.17 16.06
N ALA A 581 -26.96 -13.44 16.15
CA ALA A 581 -25.75 -13.73 15.39
C ALA A 581 -25.18 -15.12 15.73
N GLU A 582 -25.13 -15.49 17.01
CA GLU A 582 -24.71 -16.81 17.45
C GLU A 582 -25.63 -17.90 16.89
N ALA A 583 -26.95 -17.73 16.95
CA ALA A 583 -27.91 -18.69 16.44
C ALA A 583 -27.77 -18.90 14.92
N GLU A 584 -27.72 -17.81 14.16
CA GLU A 584 -27.61 -17.84 12.69
C GLU A 584 -26.25 -18.37 12.22
N VAL A 585 -25.14 -17.99 12.87
CA VAL A 585 -23.81 -18.55 12.55
C VAL A 585 -23.76 -20.04 12.89
N THR A 586 -24.34 -20.45 14.01
CA THR A 586 -24.40 -21.86 14.40
C THR A 586 -25.23 -22.68 13.41
N ALA A 587 -26.38 -22.13 12.98
CA ALA A 587 -27.22 -22.75 11.96
C ALA A 587 -26.50 -22.85 10.61
N ALA A 588 -25.82 -21.78 10.17
CA ALA A 588 -25.05 -21.77 8.93
C ALA A 588 -23.89 -22.79 8.94
N VAL A 589 -23.15 -22.90 10.06
CA VAL A 589 -22.07 -23.88 10.21
C VAL A 589 -22.61 -25.30 10.23
N SER A 590 -23.73 -25.53 10.90
CA SER A 590 -24.37 -26.84 10.94
C SER A 590 -24.93 -27.24 9.57
N GLY A 591 -25.41 -26.28 8.77
CA GLY A 591 -25.80 -26.51 7.39
C GLY A 591 -24.63 -26.92 6.47
N LEU A 592 -23.42 -26.39 6.73
CA LEU A 592 -22.22 -26.68 5.96
C LEU A 592 -21.56 -28.03 6.33
N LEU A 593 -21.51 -28.37 7.62
CA LEU A 593 -20.74 -29.52 8.13
C LEU A 593 -21.59 -30.63 8.75
N GLY A 594 -22.91 -30.44 8.87
CA GLY A 594 -23.79 -31.30 9.65
C GLY A 594 -23.60 -31.16 11.17
N GLU A 595 -24.30 -31.98 11.95
CA GLU A 595 -24.14 -32.03 13.39
C GLU A 595 -22.93 -32.88 13.80
N GLY A 596 -21.86 -32.25 14.31
CA GLY A 596 -20.62 -32.97 14.62
C GLY A 596 -19.62 -32.18 15.46
N SER A 597 -18.52 -32.83 15.85
CA SER A 597 -17.43 -32.19 16.60
C SER A 597 -16.72 -31.09 15.79
N ALA A 598 -16.58 -31.28 14.48
CA ALA A 598 -16.01 -30.28 13.57
C ALA A 598 -16.86 -29.00 13.51
N ALA A 599 -18.19 -29.14 13.36
CA ALA A 599 -19.13 -28.02 13.39
C ALA A 599 -19.05 -27.25 14.72
N ARG A 600 -19.08 -27.96 15.87
CA ARG A 600 -18.94 -27.33 17.20
C ARG A 600 -17.61 -26.60 17.38
N SER A 601 -16.51 -27.18 16.88
CA SER A 601 -15.18 -26.55 16.96
C SER A 601 -15.11 -25.28 16.11
N LEU A 602 -15.66 -25.33 14.89
CA LEU A 602 -15.68 -24.18 13.98
C LEU A 602 -16.55 -23.05 14.55
N THR A 603 -17.77 -23.36 14.99
CA THR A 603 -18.67 -22.40 15.64
C THR A 603 -17.96 -21.72 16.82
N ARG A 604 -17.37 -22.49 17.74
CA ARG A 604 -16.65 -21.94 18.90
C ARG A 604 -15.51 -20.98 18.51
N GLY A 605 -14.83 -21.23 17.40
CA GLY A 605 -13.78 -20.35 16.89
C GLY A 605 -14.29 -19.07 16.22
N LEU A 606 -15.52 -19.06 15.70
CA LEU A 606 -16.13 -17.93 15.00
C LEU A 606 -16.91 -16.99 15.93
N LEU A 607 -17.54 -17.50 16.99
CA LEU A 607 -18.36 -16.69 17.92
C LEU A 607 -17.66 -15.47 18.53
N PRO A 608 -16.34 -15.47 18.84
CA PRO A 608 -15.65 -14.29 19.34
C PRO A 608 -15.75 -13.05 18.42
N LEU A 609 -16.06 -13.22 17.13
CA LEU A 609 -16.24 -12.13 16.17
C LEU A 609 -17.53 -11.31 16.39
N PHE A 610 -18.51 -11.86 17.12
CA PHE A 610 -19.84 -11.28 17.29
C PHE A 610 -20.15 -10.83 18.72
N VAL A 611 -19.27 -11.18 19.67
CA VAL A 611 -19.41 -10.81 21.08
C VAL A 611 -18.67 -9.49 21.34
N PRO A 612 -19.32 -8.45 21.91
CA PRO A 612 -18.65 -7.21 22.31
C PRO A 612 -17.48 -7.49 23.26
N GLY A 613 -16.27 -7.07 22.88
CA GLY A 613 -15.05 -7.36 23.65
C GLY A 613 -14.60 -8.84 23.64
N GLY A 614 -15.30 -9.71 22.92
CA GLY A 614 -14.98 -11.14 22.78
C GLY A 614 -13.72 -11.41 21.97
N ARG A 615 -13.29 -10.45 21.14
CA ARG A 615 -12.03 -10.47 20.40
C ARG A 615 -11.20 -9.22 20.70
N VAL A 616 -9.95 -9.44 21.08
CA VAL A 616 -8.92 -8.39 21.18
C VAL A 616 -7.93 -8.60 20.02
N ARG A 617 -7.91 -7.68 19.04
CA ARG A 617 -6.97 -7.77 17.91
C ARG A 617 -5.53 -7.74 18.40
N GLY A 618 -4.72 -8.70 17.96
CA GLY A 618 -3.34 -8.88 18.44
C GLY A 618 -3.22 -9.55 19.82
N GLY A 619 -4.33 -10.01 20.41
CA GLY A 619 -4.34 -10.81 21.63
C GLY A 619 -3.98 -12.29 21.41
N PRO A 620 -3.86 -13.10 22.47
CA PRO A 620 -3.45 -14.51 22.40
C PRO A 620 -4.46 -15.40 21.63
N ASP A 621 -5.75 -15.08 21.66
CA ASP A 621 -6.82 -15.87 21.02
C ASP A 621 -7.05 -15.51 19.54
N ASP A 622 -6.41 -14.44 19.06
CA ASP A 622 -6.57 -13.90 17.71
C ASP A 622 -6.12 -14.89 16.62
N GLY A 623 -5.09 -15.70 16.94
CA GLY A 623 -4.65 -16.79 16.07
C GLY A 623 -5.69 -17.90 15.91
N ALA A 624 -6.49 -18.18 16.94
CA ALA A 624 -7.55 -19.19 16.88
C ALA A 624 -8.72 -18.73 16.00
N VAL A 625 -9.09 -17.44 16.08
CA VAL A 625 -10.10 -16.83 15.19
C VAL A 625 -9.62 -16.87 13.74
N HIS A 626 -8.36 -16.48 13.46
CA HIS A 626 -7.80 -16.57 12.11
C HIS A 626 -7.82 -18.00 11.56
N ALA A 627 -7.43 -18.99 12.38
CA ALA A 627 -7.50 -20.40 11.99
C ALA A 627 -8.94 -20.84 11.69
N ALA A 628 -9.90 -20.48 12.54
CA ALA A 628 -11.32 -20.80 12.34
C ALA A 628 -11.87 -20.19 11.04
N VAL A 629 -11.53 -18.95 10.70
CA VAL A 629 -11.95 -18.32 9.44
C VAL A 629 -11.30 -18.99 8.22
N VAL A 630 -10.01 -19.35 8.31
CA VAL A 630 -9.34 -20.12 7.24
C VAL A 630 -9.96 -21.51 7.06
N ASP A 631 -10.31 -22.17 8.16
CA ASP A 631 -11.00 -23.46 8.14
C ASP A 631 -12.40 -23.32 7.54
N LEU A 632 -13.16 -22.29 7.90
CA LEU A 632 -14.45 -21.96 7.27
C LEU A 632 -14.30 -21.82 5.75
N LEU A 633 -13.34 -21.01 5.28
CA LEU A 633 -13.09 -20.82 3.85
C LEU A 633 -12.69 -22.12 3.15
N THR A 634 -11.93 -22.98 3.83
CA THR A 634 -11.53 -24.30 3.35
C THR A 634 -12.74 -25.22 3.18
N GLN A 635 -13.66 -25.22 4.14
CA GLN A 635 -14.88 -26.03 4.08
C GLN A 635 -15.81 -25.56 2.96
N ILE A 636 -16.01 -24.25 2.82
CA ILE A 636 -16.80 -23.68 1.72
C ILE A 636 -16.17 -24.03 0.37
N ALA A 637 -14.84 -23.91 0.26
CA ALA A 637 -14.10 -24.27 -0.94
C ALA A 637 -14.18 -25.78 -1.28
N GLY A 638 -14.54 -26.63 -0.31
CA GLY A 638 -14.82 -28.04 -0.53
C GLY A 638 -16.12 -28.30 -1.29
N GLU A 639 -17.12 -27.43 -1.19
CA GLU A 639 -18.38 -27.53 -1.94
C GLU A 639 -18.26 -26.87 -3.31
N LEU A 640 -17.78 -25.63 -3.35
CA LEU A 640 -17.74 -24.76 -4.53
C LEU A 640 -16.51 -23.85 -4.47
N PRO A 641 -15.86 -23.54 -5.61
CA PRO A 641 -14.76 -22.58 -5.65
C PRO A 641 -15.14 -21.24 -5.00
N VAL A 642 -14.24 -20.67 -4.20
CA VAL A 642 -14.48 -19.43 -3.47
C VAL A 642 -13.76 -18.26 -4.14
N VAL A 643 -14.45 -17.17 -4.41
CA VAL A 643 -13.84 -15.88 -4.77
C VAL A 643 -13.87 -14.98 -3.55
N LEU A 644 -12.72 -14.77 -2.92
CA LEU A 644 -12.57 -13.86 -1.79
C LEU A 644 -12.06 -12.51 -2.28
N VAL A 645 -12.85 -11.47 -2.12
CA VAL A 645 -12.47 -10.08 -2.46
C VAL A 645 -11.99 -9.36 -1.21
N VAL A 646 -10.82 -8.73 -1.25
CA VAL A 646 -10.31 -7.79 -0.23
C VAL A 646 -10.17 -6.40 -0.85
N GLU A 647 -11.05 -5.46 -0.50
CA GLU A 647 -10.94 -4.09 -1.01
C GLU A 647 -9.96 -3.23 -0.21
N ASP A 648 -9.35 -2.26 -0.90
CA ASP A 648 -8.45 -1.25 -0.34
C ASP A 648 -7.37 -1.79 0.62
N LEU A 649 -6.62 -2.82 0.20
CA LEU A 649 -5.57 -3.48 0.99
C LEU A 649 -4.49 -2.51 1.55
N HIS A 650 -4.32 -1.33 0.94
CA HIS A 650 -3.45 -0.25 1.41
C HIS A 650 -3.89 0.41 2.73
N ALA A 651 -5.14 0.21 3.12
CA ALA A 651 -5.70 0.63 4.40
C ALA A 651 -5.84 -0.53 5.39
N ALA A 652 -5.36 -1.74 5.05
CA ALA A 652 -5.43 -2.90 5.93
C ALA A 652 -4.56 -2.70 7.18
N ASP A 653 -5.10 -3.12 8.33
CA ASP A 653 -4.37 -3.20 9.58
C ASP A 653 -3.49 -4.46 9.64
N ASP A 654 -2.58 -4.51 10.60
CA ASP A 654 -1.65 -5.64 10.77
C ASP A 654 -2.39 -6.95 11.09
N ASP A 655 -3.61 -6.86 11.61
CA ASP A 655 -4.49 -8.01 11.85
C ASP A 655 -4.95 -8.67 10.55
N LEU A 656 -5.56 -7.90 9.65
CA LEU A 656 -5.96 -8.38 8.34
C LEU A 656 -4.75 -8.89 7.54
N LEU A 657 -3.60 -8.22 7.64
CA LEU A 657 -2.37 -8.67 6.96
C LEU A 657 -1.87 -10.01 7.52
N ARG A 658 -1.93 -10.24 8.85
CA ARG A 658 -1.61 -11.54 9.46
C ARG A 658 -2.56 -12.65 8.98
N PHE A 659 -3.86 -12.37 8.95
CA PHE A 659 -4.86 -13.30 8.40
C PHE A 659 -4.58 -13.65 6.94
N LEU A 660 -4.32 -12.65 6.08
CA LEU A 660 -4.02 -12.87 4.68
C LEU A 660 -2.71 -13.66 4.48
N GLY A 661 -1.72 -13.46 5.35
CA GLY A 661 -0.50 -14.27 5.38
C GLY A 661 -0.77 -15.75 5.69
N LEU A 662 -1.63 -16.03 6.67
CA LEU A 662 -2.06 -17.40 6.99
C LEU A 662 -2.84 -18.03 5.84
N LEU A 663 -3.78 -17.28 5.25
CA LEU A 663 -4.56 -17.72 4.11
C LEU A 663 -3.68 -18.01 2.88
N ALA A 664 -2.70 -17.16 2.59
CA ALA A 664 -1.76 -17.33 1.47
C ALA A 664 -0.99 -18.66 1.54
N GLY A 665 -0.66 -19.13 2.74
CA GLY A 665 -0.05 -20.44 2.95
C GLY A 665 -0.97 -21.62 2.56
N ARG A 666 -2.28 -21.43 2.56
CA ARG A 666 -3.31 -22.43 2.26
C ARG A 666 -3.96 -22.28 0.88
N VAL A 667 -3.93 -21.09 0.28
CA VAL A 667 -4.57 -20.78 -1.02
C VAL A 667 -4.15 -21.76 -2.11
N ALA A 668 -2.89 -22.18 -2.17
CA ALA A 668 -2.44 -23.14 -3.20
C ALA A 668 -3.12 -24.52 -3.11
N ALA A 669 -3.69 -24.87 -1.96
CA ALA A 669 -4.27 -26.19 -1.66
C ALA A 669 -5.80 -26.25 -1.73
N ILE A 670 -6.48 -25.10 -1.88
CA ILE A 670 -7.95 -25.02 -1.97
C ILE A 670 -8.37 -24.26 -3.23
N PRO A 671 -9.56 -24.52 -3.81
CA PRO A 671 -10.05 -23.78 -4.98
C PRO A 671 -10.53 -22.38 -4.59
N LEU A 672 -9.60 -21.50 -4.23
CA LEU A 672 -9.86 -20.13 -3.79
C LEU A 672 -9.16 -19.09 -4.68
N LEU A 673 -9.92 -18.16 -5.23
CA LEU A 673 -9.40 -16.96 -5.90
C LEU A 673 -9.45 -15.78 -4.91
N LEU A 674 -8.28 -15.36 -4.42
CA LEU A 674 -8.14 -14.15 -3.61
C LEU A 674 -7.91 -12.96 -4.53
N ILE A 675 -8.87 -12.03 -4.60
CA ILE A 675 -8.76 -10.77 -5.34
C ILE A 675 -8.56 -9.65 -4.34
N SER A 676 -7.42 -8.97 -4.38
CA SER A 676 -7.20 -7.77 -3.57
C SER A 676 -7.18 -6.52 -4.44
N THR A 677 -7.69 -5.39 -3.95
CA THR A 677 -7.52 -4.09 -4.62
C THR A 677 -6.58 -3.20 -3.81
N ALA A 678 -5.67 -2.51 -4.49
CA ALA A 678 -4.67 -1.68 -3.85
C ALA A 678 -4.36 -0.42 -4.66
N ARG A 679 -3.67 0.53 -4.02
CA ARG A 679 -3.06 1.66 -4.71
C ARG A 679 -1.58 1.37 -5.00
N PRO A 680 -0.96 2.07 -5.95
CA PRO A 680 0.45 1.84 -6.32
C PRO A 680 1.41 1.87 -5.12
N GLN A 681 1.10 2.62 -4.08
CA GLN A 681 1.92 2.75 -2.86
C GLN A 681 1.99 1.46 -2.03
N LEU A 682 1.08 0.49 -2.21
CA LEU A 682 1.16 -0.82 -1.56
C LEU A 682 2.19 -1.75 -2.25
N ALA A 683 2.61 -1.46 -3.49
CA ALA A 683 3.49 -2.37 -4.24
C ALA A 683 4.83 -2.66 -3.54
N SER A 684 5.26 -1.80 -2.60
CA SER A 684 6.46 -1.97 -1.78
C SER A 684 6.27 -2.94 -0.59
N ARG A 685 5.04 -3.21 -0.14
CA ARG A 685 4.73 -4.20 0.91
C ARG A 685 4.26 -5.51 0.26
N ARG A 686 5.17 -6.48 0.09
CA ARG A 686 4.80 -7.85 -0.34
C ARG A 686 3.95 -8.52 0.74
N VAL A 687 2.62 -8.52 0.57
CA VAL A 687 1.68 -9.19 1.49
C VAL A 687 1.66 -10.72 1.27
N CYS A 688 1.97 -11.21 0.06
CA CYS A 688 2.02 -12.64 -0.25
C CYS A 688 3.20 -12.94 -1.19
N SER A 689 4.04 -13.93 -0.84
CA SER A 689 5.27 -14.25 -1.59
C SER A 689 5.14 -15.37 -2.63
N ARG A 690 3.98 -16.04 -2.71
CA ARG A 690 3.75 -17.18 -3.64
C ARG A 690 2.51 -16.97 -4.50
N ALA A 691 2.64 -17.21 -5.80
CA ALA A 691 1.56 -17.25 -6.80
C ALA A 691 0.66 -15.99 -6.88
N SER A 692 1.19 -14.81 -6.54
CA SER A 692 0.50 -13.53 -6.69
C SER A 692 0.70 -12.97 -8.10
N THR A 693 -0.39 -12.73 -8.81
CA THR A 693 -0.41 -11.96 -10.06
C THR A 693 -0.84 -10.53 -9.74
N THR A 694 -0.15 -9.53 -10.29
CA THR A 694 -0.53 -8.12 -10.13
C THR A 694 -1.00 -7.57 -11.46
N MET A 695 -2.20 -6.98 -11.48
CA MET A 695 -2.78 -6.31 -12.65
C MET A 695 -2.89 -4.82 -12.37
N THR A 696 -2.23 -4.00 -13.18
CA THR A 696 -2.26 -2.54 -13.04
C THR A 696 -3.32 -1.96 -13.99
N LEU A 697 -4.22 -1.13 -13.46
CA LEU A 697 -5.25 -0.46 -14.24
C LEU A 697 -4.73 0.89 -14.77
N ASP A 698 -4.61 0.99 -16.09
CA ASP A 698 -4.21 2.20 -16.79
C ASP A 698 -5.36 3.20 -16.96
N ARG A 699 -5.04 4.43 -17.37
CA ARG A 699 -6.03 5.47 -17.70
C ARG A 699 -6.85 5.05 -18.91
N LEU A 700 -8.12 5.44 -18.93
CA LEU A 700 -8.99 5.25 -20.10
C LEU A 700 -8.42 6.00 -21.30
N THR A 701 -8.55 5.40 -22.48
CA THR A 701 -8.30 6.08 -23.75
C THR A 701 -9.25 7.26 -23.96
N ASP A 702 -8.86 8.19 -24.82
CA ASP A 702 -9.67 9.36 -25.11
C ASP A 702 -11.05 9.01 -25.69
N ALA A 703 -11.11 7.96 -26.52
CA ALA A 703 -12.36 7.44 -27.07
C ALA A 703 -13.26 6.88 -25.96
N ALA A 704 -12.68 6.13 -25.03
CA ALA A 704 -13.39 5.55 -23.89
C ALA A 704 -13.96 6.60 -22.93
N VAL A 705 -13.26 7.71 -22.74
CA VAL A 705 -13.77 8.86 -21.96
C VAL A 705 -15.01 9.46 -22.63
N ARG A 706 -14.99 9.65 -23.96
CA ARG A 706 -16.14 10.19 -24.71
C ARG A 706 -17.35 9.26 -24.66
N GLU A 707 -17.14 7.96 -24.86
CA GLU A 707 -18.19 6.95 -24.75
C GLU A 707 -18.81 6.93 -23.34
N LEU A 708 -17.98 6.91 -22.30
CA LEU A 708 -18.44 6.92 -20.92
C LEU A 708 -19.19 8.22 -20.59
N TRP A 709 -18.72 9.37 -21.09
CA TRP A 709 -19.40 10.66 -20.96
C TRP A 709 -20.80 10.65 -21.59
N ALA A 710 -20.90 10.25 -22.86
CA ALA A 710 -22.16 10.18 -23.60
C ALA A 710 -23.17 9.24 -22.93
N SER A 711 -22.70 8.07 -22.47
CA SER A 711 -23.54 7.08 -21.79
C SER A 711 -24.20 7.60 -20.51
N VAL A 712 -23.47 8.41 -19.73
CA VAL A 712 -24.00 9.01 -18.49
C VAL A 712 -25.04 10.06 -18.82
N LEU A 713 -24.78 10.90 -19.83
CA LEU A 713 -25.72 11.93 -20.27
C LEU A 713 -26.99 11.37 -20.92
N ARG A 714 -27.04 10.07 -21.23
CA ARG A 714 -28.13 9.40 -21.97
C ARG A 714 -28.43 10.07 -23.33
N ARG A 715 -27.41 10.69 -23.92
CA ARG A 715 -27.47 11.40 -25.20
C ARG A 715 -26.62 10.64 -26.20
N GLU A 716 -27.18 9.59 -26.77
CA GLU A 716 -26.55 8.87 -27.90
C GLU A 716 -26.74 9.64 -29.23
N GLU A 717 -27.66 10.61 -29.29
CA GLU A 717 -28.09 11.25 -30.55
C GLU A 717 -27.51 12.66 -30.81
N GLU A 718 -26.93 13.35 -29.82
CA GLU A 718 -26.37 14.71 -29.97
C GLU A 718 -24.84 14.71 -29.96
N GLY A 719 -24.20 14.26 -31.04
CA GLY A 719 -22.78 14.49 -31.33
C GLY A 719 -21.74 13.94 -30.33
N ASP A 720 -20.70 13.30 -30.85
CA ASP A 720 -19.59 12.74 -30.06
C ASP A 720 -18.85 13.85 -29.27
N GLY A 721 -19.23 14.10 -28.00
CA GLY A 721 -18.61 15.09 -27.12
C GLY A 721 -19.40 16.37 -26.79
N ALA A 722 -20.73 16.42 -27.00
CA ALA A 722 -21.52 17.59 -26.59
C ALA A 722 -21.30 17.96 -25.10
N GLY A 723 -20.82 19.18 -24.85
CA GLY A 723 -20.54 19.71 -23.51
C GLY A 723 -19.20 19.29 -22.88
N LEU A 724 -18.36 18.54 -23.59
CA LEU A 724 -17.03 18.11 -23.15
C LEU A 724 -15.94 19.04 -23.72
N THR A 725 -15.59 20.10 -22.99
CA THR A 725 -14.55 21.05 -23.43
C THR A 725 -13.14 20.48 -23.26
N PRO A 726 -12.11 20.98 -23.98
CA PRO A 726 -10.72 20.56 -23.81
C PRO A 726 -10.23 20.69 -22.36
N GLU A 727 -10.63 21.75 -21.64
CA GLU A 727 -10.27 21.93 -20.23
C GLU A 727 -10.91 20.88 -19.34
N LEU A 728 -12.18 20.52 -19.60
CA LEU A 728 -12.85 19.46 -18.85
C LEU A 728 -12.24 18.09 -19.15
N PHE A 729 -11.82 17.86 -20.39
CA PHE A 729 -11.14 16.66 -20.82
C PHE A 729 -9.81 16.47 -20.08
N ASP A 730 -9.00 17.52 -19.99
CA ASP A 730 -7.75 17.53 -19.22
C ASP A 730 -8.00 17.31 -17.71
N ARG A 731 -9.07 17.89 -17.16
CA ARG A 731 -9.51 17.63 -15.77
C ARG A 731 -10.06 16.23 -15.54
N ILE A 732 -10.49 15.50 -16.57
CA ILE A 732 -10.86 14.09 -16.45
C ILE A 732 -9.59 13.23 -16.49
N GLY A 733 -8.65 13.55 -17.37
CA GLY A 733 -7.32 12.93 -17.42
C GLY A 733 -7.34 11.40 -17.57
N GLY A 734 -8.37 10.86 -18.21
CA GLY A 734 -8.58 9.41 -18.37
C GLY A 734 -9.07 8.67 -17.11
N ASN A 735 -9.49 9.37 -16.05
CA ASN A 735 -10.02 8.75 -14.84
C ASN A 735 -11.54 8.49 -14.99
N PRO A 736 -12.00 7.21 -14.96
CA PRO A 736 -13.41 6.86 -15.11
C PRO A 736 -14.33 7.56 -14.09
N MET A 737 -13.88 7.68 -12.84
CA MET A 737 -14.67 8.34 -11.79
C MET A 737 -14.84 9.82 -12.08
N PHE A 738 -13.80 10.49 -12.59
CA PHE A 738 -13.89 11.91 -12.93
C PHE A 738 -14.87 12.12 -14.08
N ALA A 739 -14.79 11.29 -15.12
CA ALA A 739 -15.72 11.34 -16.26
C ALA A 739 -17.20 11.22 -15.80
N ILE A 740 -17.49 10.23 -14.96
CA ILE A 740 -18.86 9.98 -14.45
C ILE A 740 -19.34 11.14 -13.57
N GLU A 741 -18.50 11.63 -12.65
CA GLU A 741 -18.92 12.66 -11.70
C GLU A 741 -19.08 14.04 -12.36
N PHE A 742 -18.23 14.40 -13.32
CA PHE A 742 -18.42 15.62 -14.10
C PHE A 742 -19.66 15.53 -15.02
N ALA A 743 -19.92 14.38 -15.65
CA ALA A 743 -21.12 14.17 -16.45
C ALA A 743 -22.41 14.26 -15.60
N ARG A 744 -22.41 13.67 -14.39
CA ARG A 744 -23.53 13.78 -13.43
C ARG A 744 -23.77 15.21 -12.98
N GLN A 745 -22.71 15.95 -12.68
CA GLN A 745 -22.83 17.36 -12.33
C GLN A 745 -23.49 18.14 -13.47
N ARG A 746 -23.09 17.88 -14.72
CA ARG A 746 -23.67 18.51 -15.91
C ARG A 746 -25.16 18.19 -16.12
N LEU A 747 -25.61 16.99 -15.76
CA LEU A 747 -27.02 16.59 -15.79
C LEU A 747 -27.87 17.34 -14.76
N HIS A 748 -27.33 17.55 -13.56
CA HIS A 748 -28.07 18.19 -12.47
C HIS A 748 -27.99 19.72 -12.50
N GLU A 749 -26.93 20.27 -13.09
CA GLU A 749 -26.66 21.72 -13.22
C GLU A 749 -26.42 22.07 -14.70
N PRO A 750 -27.48 22.09 -15.55
CA PRO A 750 -27.35 22.25 -16.99
C PRO A 750 -26.86 23.64 -17.44
N ASP A 751 -27.04 24.67 -16.61
CA ASP A 751 -26.54 26.03 -16.85
C ASP A 751 -25.04 26.18 -16.50
N GLY A 752 -24.40 25.09 -16.08
CA GLY A 752 -23.00 25.05 -15.66
C GLY A 752 -22.84 25.31 -14.17
N ALA A 753 -21.97 24.55 -13.52
CA ALA A 753 -21.50 24.89 -12.19
C ALA A 753 -20.66 26.18 -12.27
N PRO A 754 -20.59 27.00 -11.20
CA PRO A 754 -19.66 28.12 -11.16
C PRO A 754 -18.24 27.65 -11.50
N GLU A 755 -17.54 28.41 -12.33
CA GLU A 755 -16.20 28.07 -12.82
C GLU A 755 -15.30 27.57 -11.68
N GLY A 756 -14.68 26.40 -11.88
CA GLY A 756 -13.74 25.80 -10.93
C GLY A 756 -14.34 24.94 -9.81
N ARG A 757 -15.68 24.86 -9.64
CA ARG A 757 -16.27 23.99 -8.60
C ARG A 757 -16.18 22.51 -8.96
N LEU A 758 -15.44 21.74 -8.16
CA LEU A 758 -15.31 20.29 -8.31
C LEU A 758 -16.54 19.53 -7.77
N PRO A 759 -16.93 18.40 -8.38
CA PRO A 759 -17.84 17.44 -7.77
C PRO A 759 -17.37 17.01 -6.37
N ALA A 760 -18.30 16.90 -5.42
CA ALA A 760 -17.99 16.61 -4.01
C ALA A 760 -17.20 15.31 -3.83
N ARG A 761 -17.49 14.28 -4.64
CA ARG A 761 -16.78 12.99 -4.59
C ARG A 761 -15.32 13.11 -5.04
N ILE A 762 -15.07 13.86 -6.12
CA ILE A 762 -13.72 14.13 -6.62
C ILE A 762 -12.93 14.91 -5.54
N TYR A 763 -13.54 15.97 -5.00
CA TYR A 763 -12.94 16.77 -3.93
C TYR A 763 -12.53 15.89 -2.74
N ARG A 764 -13.42 15.02 -2.24
CA ARG A 764 -13.16 14.13 -1.09
C ARG A 764 -12.01 13.17 -1.33
N VAL A 765 -11.97 12.51 -2.49
CA VAL A 765 -10.92 11.53 -2.80
C VAL A 765 -9.54 12.20 -2.83
N VAL A 766 -9.45 13.38 -3.44
CA VAL A 766 -8.19 14.12 -3.50
C VAL A 766 -7.87 14.74 -2.14
N ALA A 767 -8.83 15.31 -1.42
CA ALA A 767 -8.62 15.88 -0.08
C ALA A 767 -8.13 14.81 0.92
N ALA A 768 -8.70 13.61 0.89
CA ALA A 768 -8.25 12.48 1.71
C ALA A 768 -6.81 12.06 1.38
N ARG A 769 -6.41 12.16 0.11
CA ARG A 769 -5.02 11.93 -0.31
C ARG A 769 -4.08 13.03 0.22
N LEU A 770 -4.49 14.30 0.17
CA LEU A 770 -3.70 15.41 0.70
C LEU A 770 -3.58 15.38 2.23
N ASP A 771 -4.58 14.84 2.93
CA ASP A 771 -4.58 14.70 4.40
C ASP A 771 -3.65 13.61 4.94
N ARG A 772 -3.11 12.76 4.05
CA ARG A 772 -2.08 11.76 4.36
C ARG A 772 -0.65 12.32 4.21
N LEU A 773 -0.50 13.56 3.75
CA LEU A 773 0.80 14.24 3.68
C LEU A 773 1.27 14.64 5.08
N GLU A 774 2.59 14.74 5.24
CA GLU A 774 3.14 15.36 6.44
C GLU A 774 2.72 16.83 6.51
N PRO A 775 2.55 17.41 7.71
CA PRO A 775 2.07 18.79 7.85
C PRO A 775 2.88 19.81 7.04
N GLU A 776 4.21 19.65 6.99
CA GLU A 776 5.09 20.55 6.22
C GLU A 776 4.92 20.40 4.71
N GLU A 777 4.87 19.16 4.20
CA GLU A 777 4.61 18.86 2.78
C GLU A 777 3.27 19.46 2.32
N LYS A 778 2.24 19.33 3.17
CA LYS A 778 0.90 19.81 2.88
C LYS A 778 0.84 21.34 2.78
N GLU A 779 1.51 22.05 3.68
CA GLU A 779 1.58 23.52 3.63
C GLU A 779 2.38 24.00 2.42
N VAL A 780 3.52 23.36 2.09
CA VAL A 780 4.29 23.64 0.87
C VAL A 780 3.44 23.43 -0.39
N LEU A 781 2.66 22.35 -0.45
CA LEU A 781 1.75 22.09 -1.58
C LEU A 781 0.68 23.18 -1.71
N LYS A 782 0.08 23.60 -0.59
CA LYS A 782 -0.93 24.68 -0.57
C LYS A 782 -0.32 26.00 -1.04
N GLU A 783 0.88 26.34 -0.61
CA GLU A 783 1.59 27.55 -1.04
C GLU A 783 1.96 27.51 -2.53
N ALA A 784 2.34 26.34 -3.05
CA ALA A 784 2.62 26.14 -4.46
C ALA A 784 1.40 26.45 -5.36
N THR A 785 0.16 26.35 -4.85
CA THR A 785 -1.05 26.72 -5.62
C THR A 785 -1.13 28.21 -5.95
N LEU A 786 -0.45 29.05 -5.16
CA LEU A 786 -0.43 30.51 -5.26
C LEU A 786 0.58 31.00 -6.31
N VAL A 787 1.52 30.14 -6.72
CA VAL A 787 2.47 30.42 -7.78
C VAL A 787 1.77 30.30 -9.13
N SER A 788 2.06 31.23 -10.04
CA SER A 788 1.54 31.22 -11.40
C SER A 788 2.63 30.77 -12.36
N GLY A 789 2.38 29.72 -13.13
CA GLY A 789 3.39 29.08 -13.98
C GLY A 789 4.13 27.95 -13.24
N PRO A 790 5.35 27.59 -13.67
CA PRO A 790 6.12 26.54 -13.02
C PRO A 790 6.44 26.89 -11.56
N ILE A 791 6.31 25.91 -10.68
CA ILE A 791 6.58 26.03 -9.25
C ILE A 791 8.10 26.01 -9.07
N VAL A 792 8.68 27.15 -8.73
CA VAL A 792 10.12 27.27 -8.42
C VAL A 792 10.32 27.22 -6.90
N PRO A 793 11.26 26.42 -6.37
CA PRO A 793 11.49 26.31 -4.92
C PRO A 793 11.69 27.64 -4.20
N ASP A 794 12.41 28.57 -4.83
CA ASP A 794 12.75 29.88 -4.25
C ASP A 794 11.49 30.73 -4.01
N THR A 795 10.52 30.69 -4.94
CA THR A 795 9.26 31.44 -4.81
C THR A 795 8.39 30.89 -3.69
N VAL A 796 8.32 29.57 -3.56
CA VAL A 796 7.53 28.92 -2.49
C VAL A 796 8.19 29.14 -1.12
N ALA A 797 9.52 29.05 -1.05
CA ALA A 797 10.29 29.36 0.16
C ALA A 797 10.05 30.79 0.66
N ALA A 798 9.99 31.76 -0.26
CA ALA A 798 9.68 33.15 0.06
C ALA A 798 8.23 33.35 0.57
N LEU A 799 7.26 32.58 0.05
CA LEU A 799 5.85 32.66 0.48
C LEU A 799 5.62 32.08 1.89
N GLY A 800 6.29 30.97 2.20
CA GLY A 800 6.15 30.23 3.46
C GLY A 800 7.13 30.61 4.56
N CYS A 801 8.06 31.55 4.30
CA CYS A 801 9.17 31.89 5.20
C CYS A 801 10.00 30.66 5.62
N ARG A 802 10.29 29.76 4.68
CA ARG A 802 11.11 28.54 4.89
C ARG A 802 12.42 28.64 4.11
N THR A 803 13.39 27.78 4.41
CA THR A 803 14.61 27.67 3.60
C THR A 803 14.33 26.94 2.29
N VAL A 804 15.12 27.24 1.26
CA VAL A 804 14.96 26.63 -0.08
C VAL A 804 15.21 25.13 -0.02
N GLU A 805 16.12 24.66 0.84
CA GLU A 805 16.44 23.24 1.00
C GLU A 805 15.24 22.44 1.55
N VAL A 806 14.54 22.98 2.55
CA VAL A 806 13.35 22.34 3.14
C VAL A 806 12.22 22.27 2.11
N VAL A 807 11.97 23.36 1.39
CA VAL A 807 10.95 23.40 0.34
C VAL A 807 11.30 22.44 -0.80
N ARG A 808 12.56 22.36 -1.22
CA ARG A 808 12.99 21.41 -2.26
C ARG A 808 12.75 19.96 -1.81
N GLY A 809 13.13 19.61 -0.59
CA GLY A 809 12.85 18.28 -0.03
C GLY A 809 11.36 17.93 -0.03
N CYS A 810 10.50 18.89 0.34
CA CYS A 810 9.05 18.72 0.28
C CYS A 810 8.53 18.56 -1.16
N LEU A 811 9.00 19.38 -2.11
CA LEU A 811 8.57 19.30 -3.52
C LEU A 811 9.03 17.99 -4.19
N ASP A 812 10.21 17.50 -3.85
CA ASP A 812 10.71 16.20 -4.31
C ASP A 812 9.86 15.06 -3.73
N GLU A 813 9.47 15.14 -2.46
CA GLU A 813 8.58 14.16 -1.83
C GLU A 813 7.16 14.18 -2.44
N LEU A 814 6.61 15.37 -2.69
CA LEU A 814 5.34 15.54 -3.39
C LEU A 814 5.40 14.98 -4.83
N THR A 815 6.57 15.00 -5.46
CA THR A 815 6.82 14.38 -6.77
C THR A 815 6.86 12.85 -6.67
N ARG A 816 7.54 12.29 -5.66
CA ARG A 816 7.50 10.84 -5.36
C ARG A 816 6.07 10.33 -5.12
N ARG A 817 5.25 11.13 -4.45
CA ARG A 817 3.82 10.83 -4.20
C ARG A 817 2.91 11.09 -5.41
N HIS A 818 3.44 11.40 -6.59
CA HIS A 818 2.70 11.71 -7.81
C HIS A 818 1.67 12.85 -7.67
N LEU A 819 1.96 13.84 -6.82
CA LEU A 819 1.16 15.07 -6.70
C LEU A 819 1.72 16.20 -7.56
N LEU A 820 3.04 16.22 -7.73
CA LEU A 820 3.78 17.10 -8.63
C LEU A 820 4.55 16.28 -9.67
N VAL A 821 4.93 16.94 -10.76
CA VAL A 821 5.83 16.43 -11.80
C VAL A 821 6.94 17.45 -11.98
N ARG A 822 8.17 16.98 -12.12
CA ARG A 822 9.31 17.85 -12.42
C ARG A 822 9.31 18.22 -13.90
N GLU A 823 9.51 19.50 -14.21
CA GLU A 823 9.62 19.94 -15.60
C GLU A 823 10.89 19.41 -16.27
N LEU A 824 10.85 19.28 -17.60
CA LEU A 824 11.93 18.73 -18.42
C LEU A 824 13.23 19.55 -18.32
N ASP A 825 13.12 20.84 -18.02
CA ASP A 825 14.26 21.73 -17.82
C ASP A 825 14.96 21.53 -16.45
N GLY A 826 14.35 20.72 -15.57
CA GLY A 826 14.83 20.39 -14.24
C GLY A 826 14.76 21.53 -13.22
N ARG A 827 14.23 22.71 -13.58
CA ARG A 827 14.25 23.93 -12.76
C ARG A 827 12.95 24.21 -12.01
N GLY A 828 11.83 23.63 -12.47
CA GLY A 828 10.51 23.82 -11.88
C GLY A 828 9.72 22.53 -11.67
N TYR A 829 8.60 22.66 -10.97
CA TYR A 829 7.61 21.60 -10.76
C TYR A 829 6.25 22.07 -11.28
N THR A 830 5.40 21.14 -11.71
CA THR A 830 4.00 21.39 -12.07
C THR A 830 3.10 20.40 -11.35
N PHE A 831 1.82 20.72 -11.20
CA PHE A 831 0.88 19.78 -10.63
C PHE A 831 0.70 18.59 -11.58
N ALA A 832 0.79 17.37 -11.04
CA ALA A 832 0.61 16.15 -11.83
C ALA A 832 -0.80 16.05 -12.46
N HIS A 833 -1.77 16.76 -11.89
CA HIS A 833 -3.13 16.83 -12.36
C HIS A 833 -3.82 18.13 -11.90
N PRO A 834 -4.60 18.84 -12.76
CA PRO A 834 -5.24 20.12 -12.42
C PRO A 834 -6.13 20.06 -11.16
N VAL A 835 -6.89 18.98 -10.99
CA VAL A 835 -7.76 18.75 -9.82
C VAL A 835 -6.99 18.78 -8.49
N ILE A 836 -5.71 18.36 -8.47
CA ILE A 836 -4.89 18.40 -7.24
C ILE A 836 -4.67 19.85 -6.81
N ARG A 837 -4.36 20.73 -7.77
CA ARG A 837 -4.22 22.18 -7.54
C ARG A 837 -5.52 22.78 -7.03
N ASP A 838 -6.64 22.47 -7.69
CA ASP A 838 -7.97 22.98 -7.33
C ASP A 838 -8.34 22.64 -5.88
N VAL A 839 -8.11 21.39 -5.46
CA VAL A 839 -8.42 20.93 -4.09
C VAL A 839 -7.48 21.54 -3.07
N ALA A 840 -6.17 21.55 -3.32
CA ALA A 840 -5.19 22.18 -2.42
C ALA A 840 -5.51 23.69 -2.24
N HIS A 841 -5.86 24.37 -3.32
CA HIS A 841 -6.24 25.78 -3.29
C HIS A 841 -7.57 25.99 -2.54
N ALA A 842 -8.53 25.08 -2.71
CA ALA A 842 -9.82 25.14 -2.02
C ALA A 842 -9.72 24.91 -0.50
N GLN A 843 -8.66 24.27 0.02
CA GLN A 843 -8.43 24.12 1.46
C GLN A 843 -7.88 25.39 2.14
N LEU A 844 -7.33 26.33 1.37
CA LEU A 844 -6.82 27.59 1.91
C LEU A 844 -7.95 28.47 2.48
N PRO A 845 -7.75 29.12 3.65
CA PRO A 845 -8.65 30.15 4.15
C PRO A 845 -8.81 31.30 3.15
N LYS A 846 -10.00 31.93 3.14
CA LYS A 846 -10.28 33.08 2.26
C LYS A 846 -9.27 34.22 2.47
N ALA A 847 -8.89 34.51 3.71
CA ALA A 847 -7.92 35.54 4.06
C ALA A 847 -6.52 35.27 3.46
N THR A 848 -6.12 33.99 3.39
CA THR A 848 -4.83 33.58 2.81
C THR A 848 -4.84 33.72 1.29
N ARG A 849 -5.94 33.34 0.62
CA ARG A 849 -6.10 33.53 -0.84
C ARG A 849 -5.97 35.01 -1.24
N SER A 850 -6.75 35.88 -0.59
CA SER A 850 -6.72 37.33 -0.88
C SER A 850 -5.42 38.03 -0.47
N GLY A 851 -4.61 37.43 0.42
CA GLY A 851 -3.28 37.91 0.78
C GLY A 851 -2.21 37.48 -0.22
N ALA A 852 -2.32 36.26 -0.74
CA ALA A 852 -1.43 35.68 -1.73
C ALA A 852 -1.56 36.36 -3.09
N ASP A 853 -2.79 36.61 -3.57
CA ASP A 853 -3.04 37.30 -4.84
C ASP A 853 -2.38 38.69 -4.86
N ARG A 854 -2.38 39.40 -3.72
CA ARG A 854 -1.70 40.69 -3.58
C ARG A 854 -0.17 40.60 -3.61
N ARG A 855 0.43 39.56 -3.02
CA ARG A 855 1.90 39.35 -3.04
C ARG A 855 2.40 38.82 -4.38
N ALA A 856 1.65 37.91 -5.00
CA ALA A 856 1.92 37.42 -6.35
C ALA A 856 1.79 38.55 -7.39
N GLY A 857 0.82 39.46 -7.22
CA GLY A 857 0.71 40.67 -8.02
C GLY A 857 1.92 41.62 -7.86
N ALA A 858 2.46 41.77 -6.64
CA ALA A 858 3.63 42.59 -6.38
C ALA A 858 4.93 42.02 -6.96
N LEU A 859 5.09 40.69 -6.96
CA LEU A 859 6.23 39.99 -7.57
C LEU A 859 6.21 39.96 -9.10
N ARG A 860 5.07 40.26 -9.74
CA ARG A 860 4.95 40.43 -11.20
C ARG A 860 5.26 41.86 -11.67
N ALA A 861 5.32 42.82 -10.75
CA ALA A 861 5.49 44.24 -11.03
C ALA A 861 6.93 44.76 -10.81
N GLY A 862 7.82 43.90 -10.29
CA GLY A 862 9.26 44.15 -10.18
C GLY A 862 10.02 43.08 -10.97
#